data_AF-A0A1H8UIX3-F1
#
_entry.id   AF-A0A1H8UIX3-F1
#
_cell.length_a   1.000
_cell.length_b   1.000
_cell.length_c   1.000
_cell.angle_alpha   90.00
_cell.angle_beta   90.00
_cell.angle_gamma   90.00
#
_symmetry.space_group_name_H-M   'P 1'
#
loop_
_entity.id
_entity.type
_entity.pdbx_description
1 polymer ?
#
loop_
_entity_poly.entity_id
_entity_poly.type
_entity_poly.pdbx_seq_one_letter_code
_entity_poly.pdbx_strand_id
1 'polypeptide(L)'
;MTRSTTVLRRGLVAALAAVAAMTGPLPQLAHADAAPPAPGEVTIPASYTPAPYGPHVVGAAANGYLLEDIGYSGGTSSLHDVWQPADGSAAYDFGQRGAQMGVTGSGAGLVWRTEDGGGLGVYDTATTAWTTYGLPASASGAQLLGIVPTSQGWSLAALQRATDDSGQGTGADLHLYSTGEDGYLSDRTVAGWPSAGVISSFVPSASVPGELLLQPAGIAGQNPSVLVDTDTATVVATGPHTNATPLLNRRTFGWGYPDGTAVLRSIDDPQGPARTLSAPPGAAMALTDSALVAGAPRSPVTDGTTGSPLDSIPLDGTPSSVILQNAGGLRASPDGSVLVDVQSAPQTWATDRVPRDGGAPGVLQPFTTAVPQDVGLSLARGELHRAVLHAGATHLGAAIDGVDVGTAGAPDVATAPRGDAGMPDAAIPRCGGARCLDLVDGGGTAGVSYATQLPGHPVVTSVKGRWYVDVGQGSGHFVSAAGNRVLYDNTTTGTQYLVDLATPQTLQVRRIVAAALWGDTMWTATSTAGRLTAENAADGSGSRTVTTDAPCVPDEIQALGRWLYWSCGTDGPAGVWDSTGGRSVRVPAGHALLGDGYVLRHTGGQLVVTDIHAGTAAADRVVAALPAGSVDDDRNVTWTVDKYRGFLAYTDAEGTAHVLPSGVPQSAIAVLAGSGTASADVSKSGWTPVWTITGPVASWRVDLRRKGASALVRTFTGDAAPAAVSPVWDGKDQSGHLVVDGDFTWTLTFAPANGEGPPATVTGPLTVTGHPAPAHDFTGEGTGDLLALTSTGRLDLRPGSGTVPGGVGATSASAAGWPSTSLLVTTGDMTGDGADDLLVRDASGRLTRYDGTAGHAFGPSGGHHLIGAGWNIYNALIAPGDVTGDGRPDLLARDSGGSLYLYAATGAGVFAPRQLIGRGWNVYGLIAGGHDLHGLGDGSLVARDAAGILWEYRADGRGAFTGRVRIGAGWNVYNALVGVGDIDGDHFDDLIARDAKGDLYFYSSKGGGTFRPRVKIGWSWQSYKSLI
;
A
#
# COMPACT_ATOMS: atom_id res chain seq x y z
N MET A 1 -38.46 41.31 35.69
CA MET A 1 -39.31 42.00 36.70
C MET A 1 -39.54 41.05 37.86
N THR A 2 -39.17 41.51 39.06
CA THR A 2 -39.49 41.03 40.44
C THR A 2 -40.77 40.18 40.56
N ARG A 3 -40.92 39.16 41.44
CA ARG A 3 -40.39 38.93 42.80
C ARG A 3 -40.90 37.56 43.33
N SER A 4 -40.06 36.91 44.15
CA SER A 4 -40.40 36.23 45.43
C SER A 4 -41.36 35.03 45.48
N THR A 5 -41.26 34.02 46.36
CA THR A 5 -40.30 33.45 47.33
C THR A 5 -41.13 32.37 48.05
N THR A 6 -40.78 31.08 48.00
CA THR A 6 -40.02 30.34 49.04
C THR A 6 -40.85 29.83 50.22
N VAL A 7 -40.44 28.65 50.73
CA VAL A 7 -40.64 28.08 52.10
C VAL A 7 -41.86 27.16 52.25
N LEU A 8 -41.77 25.92 52.75
CA LEU A 8 -40.70 24.94 53.02
C LEU A 8 -41.44 23.70 53.55
N ARG A 9 -40.97 22.52 53.12
CA ARG A 9 -40.66 21.36 53.97
C ARG A 9 -41.66 20.89 55.06
N ARG A 10 -42.19 19.69 54.78
CA ARG A 10 -42.12 18.42 55.56
C ARG A 10 -43.46 17.85 56.07
N GLY A 11 -43.60 16.55 55.81
CA GLY A 11 -44.59 15.62 56.36
C GLY A 11 -45.22 14.77 55.25
N LEU A 12 -44.47 14.14 54.35
CA LEU A 12 -43.88 12.79 54.50
C LEU A 12 -44.64 11.85 55.46
N VAL A 13 -45.06 10.70 54.94
CA VAL A 13 -45.72 9.54 55.58
C VAL A 13 -47.25 9.62 55.68
N ALA A 14 -47.96 9.28 54.58
CA ALA A 14 -49.29 8.61 54.60
C ALA A 14 -49.94 8.41 53.20
N ALA A 15 -49.18 8.23 52.11
CA ALA A 15 -49.78 8.04 50.78
C ALA A 15 -49.06 6.98 49.92
N LEU A 16 -48.68 5.86 50.53
CA LEU A 16 -48.09 4.70 49.85
C LEU A 16 -48.85 3.43 50.28
N ALA A 17 -50.11 3.29 49.84
CA ALA A 17 -50.88 2.05 50.03
C ALA A 17 -52.06 1.85 49.05
N ALA A 18 -52.24 2.66 47.99
CA ALA A 18 -53.49 2.60 47.21
C ALA A 18 -53.37 2.79 45.69
N VAL A 19 -52.26 2.37 45.06
CA VAL A 19 -52.18 2.22 43.59
C VAL A 19 -51.38 0.96 43.24
N ALA A 20 -51.90 -0.21 43.63
CA ALA A 20 -51.31 -1.53 43.34
C ALA A 20 -52.21 -2.39 42.43
N ALA A 21 -53.08 -1.79 41.61
CA ALA A 21 -53.97 -2.56 40.74
C ALA A 21 -54.43 -1.78 39.50
N MET A 22 -53.51 -1.31 38.64
CA MET A 22 -53.74 -1.03 37.20
C MET A 22 -52.40 -0.84 36.47
N THR A 23 -51.64 -1.90 36.23
CA THR A 23 -50.58 -1.91 35.20
C THR A 23 -50.60 -3.28 34.52
N GLY A 24 -51.06 -3.32 33.27
CA GLY A 24 -50.92 -4.49 32.39
C GLY A 24 -49.43 -4.79 32.11
N PRO A 25 -49.12 -5.85 31.34
CA PRO A 25 -47.75 -6.17 30.98
C PRO A 25 -47.08 -4.93 30.38
N LEU A 26 -45.95 -4.53 30.96
CA LEU A 26 -45.10 -3.48 30.42
C LEU A 26 -44.79 -3.84 28.95
N PRO A 27 -44.94 -2.90 28.00
CA PRO A 27 -44.45 -3.16 26.66
C PRO A 27 -42.94 -3.41 26.79
N GLN A 28 -42.46 -4.46 26.12
CA GLN A 28 -41.04 -4.59 25.82
C GLN A 28 -40.53 -3.22 25.37
N LEU A 29 -39.42 -2.76 25.94
CA LEU A 29 -38.69 -1.62 25.42
C LEU A 29 -38.35 -1.95 23.96
N ALA A 30 -39.19 -1.49 23.04
CA ALA A 30 -38.83 -1.41 21.64
C ALA A 30 -37.55 -0.58 21.61
N HIS A 31 -36.51 -1.12 20.99
CA HIS A 31 -35.36 -0.34 20.56
C HIS A 31 -35.90 0.94 19.93
N ALA A 32 -35.37 2.10 20.35
CA ALA A 32 -35.64 3.31 19.61
C ALA A 32 -35.19 3.03 18.18
N ASP A 33 -36.14 2.93 17.24
CA ASP A 33 -35.81 2.80 15.84
C ASP A 33 -34.87 3.96 15.51
N ALA A 34 -33.67 3.62 15.02
CA ALA A 34 -32.69 4.60 14.57
C ALA A 34 -33.39 5.61 13.65
N ALA A 35 -33.08 6.89 13.82
CA ALA A 35 -33.58 7.91 12.90
C ALA A 35 -33.28 7.46 11.46
N PRO A 36 -34.24 7.56 10.53
CA PRO A 36 -34.01 7.13 9.16
C PRO A 36 -32.78 7.89 8.60
N PRO A 37 -31.89 7.20 7.86
CA PRO A 37 -30.67 7.80 7.34
C PRO A 37 -30.99 9.05 6.51
N ALA A 38 -30.12 10.05 6.59
CA ALA A 38 -30.21 11.24 5.77
C ALA A 38 -30.23 10.87 4.28
N PRO A 39 -30.86 11.67 3.39
CA PRO A 39 -30.88 11.37 1.97
C PRO A 39 -29.46 11.18 1.41
N GLY A 40 -29.17 10.00 0.88
CA GLY A 40 -27.85 9.65 0.34
C GLY A 40 -26.82 9.16 1.36
N GLU A 41 -27.23 8.85 2.59
CA GLU A 41 -26.38 8.22 3.60
C GLU A 41 -26.37 6.70 3.46
N VAL A 42 -25.22 6.08 3.74
CA VAL A 42 -25.06 4.63 3.89
C VAL A 42 -24.52 4.29 5.27
N THR A 43 -25.12 3.28 5.89
CA THR A 43 -24.69 2.74 7.18
C THR A 43 -23.94 1.43 7.00
N ILE A 44 -22.87 1.27 7.77
CA ILE A 44 -22.01 0.10 7.79
C ILE A 44 -22.01 -0.43 9.21
N PRO A 45 -22.50 -1.66 9.45
CA PRO A 45 -22.58 -2.21 10.79
C PRO A 45 -21.20 -2.34 11.43
N ALA A 46 -21.17 -2.40 12.77
CA ALA A 46 -19.96 -2.71 13.52
C ALA A 46 -19.37 -4.05 13.06
N SER A 47 -18.05 -4.08 12.86
CA SER A 47 -17.34 -5.30 12.41
C SER A 47 -17.22 -6.36 13.49
N TYR A 48 -17.35 -5.95 14.75
CA TYR A 48 -17.23 -6.81 15.92
C TYR A 48 -18.48 -6.66 16.78
N THR A 49 -18.86 -7.74 17.44
CA THR A 49 -19.95 -7.74 18.44
C THR A 49 -19.38 -7.66 19.86
N PRO A 50 -20.17 -7.20 20.84
CA PRO A 50 -19.79 -7.30 22.24
C PRO A 50 -19.38 -8.71 22.63
N ALA A 51 -18.27 -8.80 23.38
CA ALA A 51 -17.62 -10.05 23.75
C ALA A 51 -17.23 -10.04 25.24
N PRO A 52 -17.09 -11.20 25.89
CA PRO A 52 -16.65 -11.26 27.26
C PRO A 52 -15.18 -10.85 27.39
N TYR A 53 -14.89 -10.09 28.44
CA TYR A 53 -13.56 -9.61 28.80
C TYR A 53 -13.39 -9.66 30.31
N GLY A 54 -12.30 -10.27 30.77
CA GLY A 54 -11.96 -10.28 32.18
C GLY A 54 -11.18 -11.53 32.59
N PRO A 55 -10.93 -11.68 33.90
CA PRO A 55 -10.13 -12.79 34.41
C PRO A 55 -10.85 -14.13 34.20
N HIS A 56 -10.13 -15.09 33.61
CA HIS A 56 -10.65 -16.42 33.29
C HIS A 56 -10.27 -17.44 34.37
N VAL A 57 -11.22 -18.24 34.85
CA VAL A 57 -10.93 -19.23 35.90
C VAL A 57 -10.29 -20.48 35.28
N VAL A 58 -9.01 -20.67 35.57
CA VAL A 58 -8.21 -21.81 35.08
C VAL A 58 -8.20 -22.99 36.06
N GLY A 59 -8.53 -22.79 37.33
CA GLY A 59 -8.65 -23.85 38.33
C GLY A 59 -9.38 -23.41 39.61
N ALA A 60 -9.89 -24.37 40.38
CA ALA A 60 -10.60 -24.10 41.64
C ALA A 60 -10.15 -25.03 42.76
N ALA A 61 -10.32 -24.58 44.00
CA ALA A 61 -10.20 -25.38 45.20
C ALA A 61 -11.40 -25.11 46.15
N ALA A 62 -11.33 -25.69 47.36
CA ALA A 62 -12.37 -25.51 48.36
C ALA A 62 -12.38 -24.08 48.97
N ASN A 63 -11.22 -23.42 49.03
CA ASN A 63 -11.00 -22.12 49.68
C ASN A 63 -10.76 -20.96 48.70
N GLY A 64 -10.83 -21.19 47.38
CA GLY A 64 -10.58 -20.15 46.38
C GLY A 64 -10.46 -20.72 44.97
N TYR A 65 -10.02 -19.87 44.04
CA TYR A 65 -9.82 -20.23 42.63
C TYR A 65 -8.67 -19.44 42.02
N LEU A 66 -8.06 -20.02 40.98
CA LEU A 66 -6.98 -19.40 40.22
C LEU A 66 -7.53 -18.79 38.94
N LEU A 67 -7.23 -17.51 38.77
CA LEU A 67 -7.59 -16.68 37.63
C LEU A 67 -6.38 -16.47 36.74
N GLU A 68 -6.60 -16.50 35.44
CA GLU A 68 -5.74 -15.85 34.46
C GLU A 68 -6.30 -14.44 34.25
N ASP A 69 -5.58 -13.42 34.72
CA ASP A 69 -5.96 -12.00 34.64
C ASP A 69 -4.93 -11.21 33.82
N ILE A 70 -5.26 -10.01 33.37
CA ILE A 70 -4.34 -9.16 32.63
C ILE A 70 -3.67 -8.17 33.58
N GLY A 71 -2.36 -8.35 33.78
CA GLY A 71 -1.52 -7.35 34.42
C GLY A 71 -1.01 -6.32 33.42
N TYR A 72 -0.95 -5.05 33.84
CA TYR A 72 -0.34 -3.96 33.07
C TYR A 72 0.96 -3.52 33.73
N SER A 73 2.07 -3.62 33.00
CA SER A 73 3.35 -3.06 33.42
C SER A 73 4.02 -2.36 32.23
N GLY A 74 4.49 -1.13 32.42
CA GLY A 74 5.29 -0.40 31.42
C GLY A 74 4.62 -0.14 30.06
N GLY A 75 3.28 -0.16 29.97
CA GLY A 75 2.55 0.02 28.70
C GLY A 75 2.32 -1.27 27.91
N THR A 76 2.77 -2.42 28.42
CA THR A 76 2.49 -3.75 27.83
C THR A 76 1.52 -4.53 28.71
N SER A 77 0.54 -5.18 28.10
CA SER A 77 -0.30 -6.18 28.77
C SER A 77 0.42 -7.53 28.82
N SER A 78 0.33 -8.19 29.96
CA SER A 78 0.81 -9.55 30.16
C SER A 78 -0.22 -10.34 30.94
N LEU A 79 -0.39 -11.61 30.61
CA LEU A 79 -1.21 -12.51 31.40
C LEU A 79 -0.51 -12.75 32.74
N HIS A 80 -1.24 -12.57 33.83
CA HIS A 80 -0.85 -12.82 35.21
C HIS A 80 -1.71 -13.95 35.74
N ASP A 81 -1.11 -14.80 36.57
CA ASP A 81 -1.86 -15.78 37.33
C ASP A 81 -2.19 -15.19 38.70
N VAL A 82 -3.45 -15.25 39.13
CA VAL A 82 -3.95 -14.59 40.34
C VAL A 82 -4.76 -15.57 41.17
N TRP A 83 -4.40 -15.75 42.44
CA TRP A 83 -5.22 -16.51 43.38
C TRP A 83 -6.30 -15.61 44.00
N GLN A 84 -7.56 -16.01 43.85
CA GLN A 84 -8.72 -15.35 44.45
C GLN A 84 -9.31 -16.22 45.58
N PRO A 85 -9.15 -15.82 46.86
CA PRO A 85 -9.78 -16.50 47.98
C PRO A 85 -11.31 -16.43 47.93
N ALA A 86 -11.98 -17.53 48.31
CA ALA A 86 -13.44 -17.64 48.32
C ALA A 86 -14.11 -16.89 49.49
N ASP A 87 -13.33 -16.52 50.51
CA ASP A 87 -13.79 -15.72 51.65
C ASP A 87 -13.82 -14.21 51.36
N GLY A 88 -13.43 -13.80 50.14
CA GLY A 88 -13.40 -12.41 49.71
C GLY A 88 -12.17 -11.62 50.21
N SER A 89 -11.17 -12.29 50.80
CA SER A 89 -9.90 -11.67 51.12
C SER A 89 -9.12 -11.27 49.85
N ALA A 90 -8.08 -10.44 50.02
CA ALA A 90 -7.34 -9.84 48.91
C ALA A 90 -6.71 -10.92 48.01
N ALA A 91 -6.86 -10.75 46.70
CA ALA A 91 -6.24 -11.61 45.72
C ALA A 91 -4.71 -11.53 45.81
N TYR A 92 -4.05 -12.63 45.50
CA TYR A 92 -2.58 -12.71 45.42
C TYR A 92 -2.16 -12.85 43.96
N ASP A 93 -1.51 -11.81 43.42
CA ASP A 93 -0.97 -11.78 42.06
C ASP A 93 0.44 -12.42 42.06
N PHE A 94 0.60 -13.50 41.31
CA PHE A 94 1.86 -14.22 41.18
C PHE A 94 2.83 -13.59 40.17
N GLY A 95 2.38 -12.55 39.45
CA GLY A 95 3.12 -11.84 38.42
C GLY A 95 2.92 -12.42 37.02
N GLN A 96 3.72 -11.95 36.07
CA GLN A 96 3.64 -12.36 34.67
C GLN A 96 3.78 -13.88 34.50
N ARG A 97 2.90 -14.44 33.67
CA ARG A 97 2.86 -15.84 33.29
C ARG A 97 4.10 -16.22 32.49
N GLY A 98 5.14 -16.68 33.19
CA GLY A 98 6.39 -17.20 32.61
C GLY A 98 6.83 -18.55 33.19
N ALA A 99 6.19 -19.01 34.27
CA ALA A 99 6.43 -20.30 34.92
C ALA A 99 5.24 -21.24 34.70
N GLN A 100 5.47 -22.56 34.70
CA GLN A 100 4.36 -23.52 34.78
C GLN A 100 3.69 -23.35 36.15
N MET A 101 2.46 -22.85 36.16
CA MET A 101 1.66 -22.70 37.36
C MET A 101 0.36 -23.50 37.23
N GLY A 102 -0.06 -24.10 38.34
CA GLY A 102 -1.32 -24.85 38.40
C GLY A 102 -1.81 -25.00 39.83
N VAL A 103 -3.12 -25.18 40.00
CA VAL A 103 -3.75 -25.47 41.29
C VAL A 103 -3.78 -26.98 41.50
N THR A 104 -3.35 -27.42 42.68
CA THR A 104 -3.25 -28.86 42.97
C THR A 104 -3.88 -29.20 44.33
N GLY A 105 -4.57 -30.34 44.36
CA GLY A 105 -4.90 -31.11 45.56
C GLY A 105 -6.16 -30.80 46.37
N SER A 106 -6.81 -31.90 46.79
CA SER A 106 -7.78 -32.23 47.89
C SER A 106 -8.67 -31.19 48.56
N GLY A 107 -8.67 -29.91 48.18
CA GLY A 107 -9.31 -28.82 48.91
C GLY A 107 -8.36 -27.98 49.78
N ALA A 108 -7.03 -28.11 49.62
CA ALA A 108 -6.05 -27.28 50.33
C ALA A 108 -5.51 -26.09 49.48
N GLY A 109 -5.65 -26.15 48.15
CA GLY A 109 -5.25 -25.08 47.23
C GLY A 109 -3.74 -24.80 47.26
N LEU A 110 -2.94 -25.63 46.62
CA LEU A 110 -1.52 -25.35 46.42
C LEU A 110 -1.29 -24.78 45.03
N VAL A 111 -0.60 -23.64 44.95
CA VAL A 111 -0.11 -23.04 43.69
C VAL A 111 1.41 -23.23 43.66
N TRP A 112 1.99 -23.53 42.50
CA TRP A 112 3.41 -23.82 42.41
C TRP A 112 4.06 -23.09 41.24
N ARG A 113 5.37 -22.86 41.33
CA ARG A 113 6.21 -22.31 40.26
C ARG A 113 7.63 -22.84 40.33
N THR A 114 8.33 -22.82 39.21
CA THR A 114 9.78 -23.00 39.16
C THR A 114 10.48 -21.70 39.53
N GLU A 115 11.52 -21.75 40.38
CA GLU A 115 12.29 -20.56 40.79
C GLU A 115 13.63 -20.47 40.06
N ASP A 116 14.11 -19.23 39.88
CA ASP A 116 15.43 -18.93 39.32
C ASP A 116 16.52 -19.60 40.18
N GLY A 117 17.24 -20.56 39.59
CA GLY A 117 18.22 -21.39 40.30
C GLY A 117 17.84 -22.87 40.46
N GLY A 118 16.68 -23.30 39.96
CA GLY A 118 16.33 -24.72 39.83
C GLY A 118 15.57 -25.33 41.01
N GLY A 119 14.91 -24.51 41.84
CA GLY A 119 14.03 -24.94 42.93
C GLY A 119 12.54 -24.93 42.55
N LEU A 120 11.72 -25.58 43.37
CA LEU A 120 10.25 -25.57 43.28
C LEU A 120 9.67 -24.70 44.41
N GLY A 121 9.06 -23.57 44.06
CA GLY A 121 8.28 -22.76 44.99
C GLY A 121 6.85 -23.29 45.08
N VAL A 122 6.36 -23.52 46.30
CA VAL A 122 4.97 -23.92 46.57
C VAL A 122 4.33 -22.90 47.50
N TYR A 123 3.23 -22.33 47.03
CA TYR A 123 2.36 -21.42 47.76
C TYR A 123 1.17 -22.17 48.32
N ASP A 124 1.03 -22.16 49.63
CA ASP A 124 -0.12 -22.71 50.33
C ASP A 124 -1.18 -21.61 50.49
N THR A 125 -2.32 -21.78 49.82
CA THR A 125 -3.40 -20.79 49.83
C THR A 125 -4.19 -20.76 51.15
N ALA A 126 -4.07 -21.80 52.00
CA ALA A 126 -4.71 -21.81 53.31
C ALA A 126 -3.89 -21.03 54.35
N THR A 127 -2.55 -21.11 54.27
CA THR A 127 -1.64 -20.42 55.19
C THR A 127 -1.05 -19.13 54.63
N THR A 128 -1.23 -18.88 53.33
CA THR A 128 -0.62 -17.77 52.56
C THR A 128 0.92 -17.78 52.57
N ALA A 129 1.52 -18.93 52.83
CA ALA A 129 2.97 -19.09 52.98
C ALA A 129 3.62 -19.66 51.71
N TRP A 130 4.82 -19.15 51.39
CA TRP A 130 5.70 -19.73 50.39
C TRP A 130 6.71 -20.67 51.03
N THR A 131 6.89 -21.84 50.43
CA THR A 131 7.97 -22.78 50.75
C THR A 131 8.71 -23.15 49.48
N THR A 132 10.04 -22.98 49.48
CA THR A 132 10.90 -23.39 48.37
C THR A 132 11.54 -24.74 48.69
N TYR A 133 11.42 -25.69 47.76
CA TYR A 133 12.02 -27.02 47.83
C TYR A 133 13.15 -27.16 46.81
N GLY A 134 14.25 -27.79 47.24
CA GLY A 134 15.32 -28.18 46.33
C GLY A 134 14.92 -29.37 45.47
N LEU A 135 15.15 -29.29 44.16
CA LEU A 135 14.98 -30.44 43.26
C LEU A 135 16.19 -31.39 43.38
N PRO A 136 15.98 -32.71 43.48
CA PRO A 136 17.08 -33.67 43.52
C PRO A 136 17.80 -33.72 42.16
N ALA A 137 19.05 -34.22 42.14
CA ALA A 137 19.82 -34.35 40.91
C ALA A 137 19.12 -35.22 39.84
N SER A 138 18.28 -36.17 40.26
CA SER A 138 17.47 -37.01 39.35
C SER A 138 16.34 -36.27 38.65
N ALA A 139 15.96 -35.07 39.11
CA ALA A 139 15.02 -34.18 38.42
C ALA A 139 15.71 -33.29 37.37
N SER A 140 17.04 -33.37 37.25
CA SER A 140 17.79 -32.58 36.27
C SER A 140 17.45 -33.00 34.84
N GLY A 141 16.97 -32.06 34.03
CA GLY A 141 16.53 -32.33 32.65
C GLY A 141 15.16 -33.01 32.54
N ALA A 142 14.46 -33.21 33.67
CA ALA A 142 13.09 -33.72 33.67
C ALA A 142 12.12 -32.68 33.10
N GLN A 143 11.12 -33.15 32.34
CA GLN A 143 9.95 -32.35 32.03
C GLN A 143 9.02 -32.37 33.25
N LEU A 144 8.96 -31.25 33.98
CA LEU A 144 8.02 -31.09 35.08
C LEU A 144 6.59 -31.11 34.52
N LEU A 145 5.75 -31.96 35.13
CA LEU A 145 4.33 -32.07 34.79
C LEU A 145 3.46 -31.27 35.77
N GLY A 146 3.94 -31.12 37.00
CA GLY A 146 3.33 -30.30 38.04
C GLY A 146 3.09 -31.05 39.34
N ILE A 147 2.60 -30.35 40.35
CA ILE A 147 2.29 -30.95 41.64
C ILE A 147 1.00 -31.80 41.52
N VAL A 148 0.99 -32.95 42.17
CA VAL A 148 -0.15 -33.87 42.20
C VAL A 148 -0.44 -34.24 43.66
N PRO A 149 -1.72 -34.30 44.06
CA PRO A 149 -2.07 -34.68 45.42
C PRO A 149 -1.80 -36.16 45.71
N THR A 150 -1.43 -36.42 46.96
CA THR A 150 -1.32 -37.74 47.57
C THR A 150 -2.30 -37.81 48.76
N SER A 151 -2.58 -38.98 49.31
CA SER A 151 -3.44 -39.07 50.52
C SER A 151 -2.81 -38.42 51.75
N GLN A 152 -1.48 -38.27 51.77
CA GLN A 152 -0.71 -37.68 52.87
C GLN A 152 -0.19 -36.27 52.58
N GLY A 153 -0.48 -35.69 51.41
CA GLY A 153 0.06 -34.39 51.01
C GLY A 153 0.08 -34.21 49.49
N TRP A 154 1.27 -34.00 48.94
CA TRP A 154 1.48 -33.82 47.50
C TRP A 154 2.85 -34.37 47.06
N SER A 155 3.01 -34.55 45.75
CA SER A 155 4.29 -34.88 45.11
C SER A 155 4.42 -34.10 43.81
N LEU A 156 5.64 -33.76 43.39
CA LEU A 156 5.91 -33.21 42.07
C LEU A 156 6.01 -34.37 41.07
N ALA A 157 5.14 -34.40 40.06
CA ALA A 157 5.26 -35.33 38.94
C ALA A 157 6.21 -34.75 37.87
N ALA A 158 7.15 -35.56 37.39
CA ALA A 158 7.98 -35.20 36.23
C ALA A 158 8.29 -36.42 35.36
N LEU A 159 8.50 -36.16 34.07
CA LEU A 159 8.96 -37.16 33.11
C LEU A 159 10.46 -36.99 32.88
N GLN A 160 11.22 -38.04 33.18
CA GLN A 160 12.63 -38.12 32.83
C GLN A 160 12.76 -38.81 31.49
N ARG A 161 13.35 -38.15 30.48
CA ARG A 161 13.62 -38.80 29.19
C ARG A 161 14.70 -39.86 29.34
N ALA A 162 14.43 -41.05 28.86
CA ALA A 162 15.43 -42.09 28.64
C ALA A 162 16.08 -41.87 27.28
N THR A 163 17.41 -41.93 27.23
CA THR A 163 18.20 -41.91 25.99
C THR A 163 19.08 -43.14 25.90
N ASP A 164 19.32 -43.65 24.70
CA ASP A 164 20.38 -44.64 24.46
C ASP A 164 21.77 -44.00 24.44
N ASP A 165 22.80 -44.84 24.27
CA ASP A 165 24.21 -44.43 24.18
C ASP A 165 24.52 -43.49 22.99
N SER A 166 23.58 -43.34 22.03
CA SER A 166 23.69 -42.42 20.88
C SER A 166 23.00 -41.08 21.13
N GLY A 167 22.37 -40.90 22.29
CA GLY A 167 21.56 -39.73 22.62
C GLY A 167 20.18 -39.72 21.95
N GLN A 168 19.77 -40.82 21.32
CA GLN A 168 18.39 -40.96 20.81
C GLN A 168 17.44 -41.30 21.96
N GLY A 169 16.28 -40.65 21.99
CA GLY A 169 15.25 -40.90 23.00
C GLY A 169 14.65 -42.30 22.86
N THR A 170 14.75 -43.10 23.92
CA THR A 170 14.23 -44.47 23.99
C THR A 170 12.90 -44.58 24.74
N GLY A 171 12.48 -43.52 25.43
CA GLY A 171 11.24 -43.45 26.19
C GLY A 171 11.28 -42.34 27.25
N ALA A 172 10.36 -42.38 28.21
CA ALA A 172 10.40 -41.52 29.39
C ALA A 172 9.85 -42.27 30.60
N ASP A 173 10.51 -42.13 31.75
CA ASP A 173 10.06 -42.66 33.04
C ASP A 173 9.30 -41.57 33.80
N LEU A 174 8.21 -41.94 34.46
CA LEU A 174 7.49 -41.05 35.36
C LEU A 174 8.08 -41.14 36.76
N HIS A 175 8.43 -39.98 37.33
CA HIS A 175 8.93 -39.84 38.69
C HIS A 175 7.97 -38.98 39.52
N LEU A 176 7.78 -39.37 40.78
CA LEU A 176 7.06 -38.62 41.80
C LEU A 176 8.05 -38.18 42.89
N TYR A 177 8.29 -36.88 42.98
CA TYR A 177 9.16 -36.30 43.99
C TYR A 177 8.34 -35.83 45.20
N SER A 178 8.49 -36.50 46.34
CA SER A 178 7.71 -36.24 47.56
C SER A 178 8.52 -35.43 48.57
N THR A 179 7.84 -34.62 49.38
CA THR A 179 8.49 -33.77 50.40
C THR A 179 9.25 -34.60 51.44
N GLY A 180 10.56 -34.39 51.56
CA GLY A 180 11.39 -34.94 52.63
C GLY A 180 11.41 -34.04 53.88
N GLU A 181 11.79 -34.59 55.03
CA GLU A 181 11.92 -33.85 56.31
C GLU A 181 13.10 -32.84 56.32
N ASP A 182 13.98 -32.89 55.31
CA ASP A 182 15.22 -32.12 55.20
C ASP A 182 15.15 -30.93 54.20
N GLY A 183 13.97 -30.64 53.66
CA GLY A 183 13.76 -29.55 52.70
C GLY A 183 14.11 -29.89 51.24
N TYR A 184 14.50 -31.14 50.95
CA TYR A 184 14.67 -31.67 49.60
C TYR A 184 13.53 -32.61 49.22
N LEU A 185 13.24 -32.71 47.93
CA LEU A 185 12.30 -33.72 47.44
C LEU A 185 13.00 -35.07 47.25
N SER A 186 12.34 -36.13 47.69
CA SER A 186 12.79 -37.53 47.52
C SER A 186 12.15 -38.15 46.29
N ASP A 187 12.96 -38.85 45.47
CA ASP A 187 12.54 -39.42 44.20
C ASP A 187 11.92 -40.82 44.34
N ARG A 188 10.75 -41.02 43.73
CA ARG A 188 10.11 -42.32 43.53
C ARG A 188 9.75 -42.51 42.06
N THR A 189 10.45 -43.42 41.37
CA THR A 189 10.08 -43.84 40.02
C THR A 189 8.79 -44.66 40.05
N VAL A 190 7.86 -44.37 39.15
CA VAL A 190 6.56 -45.05 39.07
C VAL A 190 6.74 -46.46 38.51
N ALA A 191 6.42 -47.47 39.31
CA ALA A 191 6.52 -48.87 38.91
C ALA A 191 5.38 -49.27 37.96
N GLY A 192 5.68 -50.13 36.98
CA GLY A 192 4.70 -50.59 35.99
C GLY A 192 4.42 -49.56 34.88
N TRP A 193 5.21 -48.49 34.81
CA TRP A 193 5.13 -47.49 33.73
C TRP A 193 5.36 -48.15 32.35
N PRO A 194 4.52 -47.87 31.34
CA PRO A 194 4.63 -48.53 30.04
C PRO A 194 5.93 -48.13 29.32
N SER A 195 6.83 -49.09 29.13
CA SER A 195 8.15 -48.90 28.50
C SER A 195 8.20 -49.17 26.99
N ALA A 196 7.07 -49.52 26.37
CA ALA A 196 7.04 -49.94 24.97
C ALA A 196 6.75 -48.77 24.00
N GLY A 197 7.80 -48.17 23.45
CA GLY A 197 7.73 -47.17 22.37
C GLY A 197 8.32 -45.81 22.73
N VAL A 198 8.64 -44.98 21.72
CA VAL A 198 9.15 -43.62 21.92
C VAL A 198 8.00 -42.73 22.42
N ILE A 199 7.80 -42.70 23.73
CA ILE A 199 6.89 -41.77 24.40
C ILE A 199 7.63 -40.43 24.53
N SER A 200 7.20 -39.43 23.75
CA SER A 200 7.87 -38.12 23.70
C SER A 200 7.41 -37.16 24.82
N SER A 201 6.17 -37.29 25.33
CA SER A 201 5.63 -36.50 26.45
C SER A 201 4.23 -36.99 26.91
N PHE A 202 3.89 -36.73 28.19
CA PHE A 202 2.52 -36.79 28.75
C PHE A 202 2.14 -35.43 29.34
N VAL A 203 0.84 -35.18 29.48
CA VAL A 203 0.28 -34.07 30.25
C VAL A 203 -0.69 -34.60 31.31
N PRO A 204 -0.68 -34.05 32.54
CA PRO A 204 -1.72 -34.34 33.53
C PRO A 204 -3.09 -33.95 32.98
N SER A 205 -4.01 -34.91 32.96
CA SER A 205 -5.38 -34.68 32.51
C SER A 205 -6.31 -34.41 33.68
N ALA A 206 -6.13 -35.14 34.78
CA ALA A 206 -6.83 -34.94 36.03
C ALA A 206 -6.03 -35.56 37.19
N SER A 207 -6.21 -35.03 38.39
CA SER A 207 -5.66 -35.63 39.61
C SER A 207 -6.60 -35.46 40.79
N VAL A 208 -6.64 -36.47 41.63
CA VAL A 208 -7.36 -36.49 42.90
C VAL A 208 -6.45 -37.11 43.97
N PRO A 209 -6.73 -36.95 45.27
CA PRO A 209 -5.82 -37.45 46.30
C PRO A 209 -5.59 -38.95 46.15
N GLY A 210 -4.33 -39.33 45.95
CA GLY A 210 -3.91 -40.72 45.74
C GLY A 210 -3.89 -41.16 44.27
N GLU A 211 -4.41 -40.38 43.32
CA GLU A 211 -4.54 -40.82 41.92
C GLU A 211 -4.23 -39.71 40.91
N LEU A 212 -3.49 -40.07 39.86
CA LEU A 212 -3.09 -39.20 38.77
C LEU A 212 -3.42 -39.87 37.43
N LEU A 213 -4.22 -39.21 36.59
CA LEU A 213 -4.53 -39.66 35.24
C LEU A 213 -3.78 -38.80 34.21
N LEU A 214 -2.92 -39.46 33.43
CA LEU A 214 -2.04 -38.85 32.43
C LEU A 214 -2.46 -39.25 31.01
N GLN A 215 -2.39 -38.30 30.08
CA GLN A 215 -2.63 -38.53 28.65
C GLN A 215 -1.43 -38.11 27.79
N PRO A 216 -1.08 -38.85 26.72
CA PRO A 216 0.05 -38.50 25.86
C PRO A 216 -0.18 -37.16 25.13
N ALA A 217 0.88 -36.35 24.98
CA ALA A 217 0.78 -35.07 24.28
C ALA A 217 0.98 -35.25 22.76
N GLY A 218 0.10 -34.66 21.95
CA GLY A 218 0.31 -34.43 20.52
C GLY A 218 0.18 -35.63 19.56
N ILE A 219 -0.02 -36.87 20.03
CA ILE A 219 -0.18 -38.05 19.16
C ILE A 219 -1.40 -38.87 19.59
N ALA A 220 -2.56 -38.44 19.10
CA ALA A 220 -3.78 -39.24 19.03
C ALA A 220 -3.51 -40.60 18.36
N GLY A 221 -3.67 -41.72 19.07
CA GLY A 221 -3.71 -43.04 18.44
C GLY A 221 -2.56 -44.01 18.73
N GLN A 222 -1.46 -43.59 19.39
CA GLN A 222 -0.27 -44.45 19.53
C GLN A 222 -0.01 -44.98 20.95
N ASN A 223 -0.37 -44.25 22.01
CA ASN A 223 -0.09 -44.66 23.40
C ASN A 223 -1.35 -44.55 24.29
N PRO A 224 -1.52 -45.44 25.29
CA PRO A 224 -2.66 -45.40 26.20
C PRO A 224 -2.47 -44.34 27.29
N SER A 225 -3.54 -43.71 27.75
CA SER A 225 -3.53 -42.93 29.00
C SER A 225 -3.23 -43.84 30.20
N VAL A 226 -2.62 -43.30 31.25
CA VAL A 226 -2.17 -44.09 32.40
C VAL A 226 -2.75 -43.51 33.69
N LEU A 227 -3.39 -44.36 34.50
CA LEU A 227 -3.78 -44.05 35.87
C LEU A 227 -2.68 -44.53 36.82
N VAL A 228 -2.20 -43.63 37.66
CA VAL A 228 -1.10 -43.84 38.59
C VAL A 228 -1.58 -43.56 40.00
N ASP A 229 -1.37 -44.52 40.89
CA ASP A 229 -1.50 -44.33 42.33
C ASP A 229 -0.29 -43.51 42.80
N THR A 230 -0.56 -42.29 43.26
CA THR A 230 0.48 -41.32 43.66
C THR A 230 1.03 -41.60 45.07
N ASP A 231 0.31 -42.38 45.88
CA ASP A 231 0.76 -42.80 47.21
C ASP A 231 1.74 -43.96 47.11
N THR A 232 1.47 -44.95 46.26
CA THR A 232 2.36 -46.11 46.07
C THR A 232 3.36 -45.95 44.94
N ALA A 233 3.20 -44.92 44.09
CA ALA A 233 3.98 -44.71 42.86
C ALA A 233 3.89 -45.94 41.94
N THR A 234 2.68 -46.41 41.65
CA THR A 234 2.45 -47.58 40.78
C THR A 234 1.38 -47.31 39.72
N VAL A 235 1.51 -47.92 38.56
CA VAL A 235 0.45 -47.90 37.53
C VAL A 235 -0.70 -48.79 37.97
N VAL A 236 -1.89 -48.20 38.08
CA VAL A 236 -3.13 -48.85 38.53
C VAL A 236 -3.91 -49.40 37.34
N ALA A 237 -4.00 -48.61 36.26
CA ALA A 237 -4.73 -48.98 35.06
C ALA A 237 -4.15 -48.27 33.82
N THR A 238 -4.30 -48.90 32.66
CA THR A 238 -4.01 -48.29 31.36
C THR A 238 -5.28 -48.19 30.53
N GLY A 239 -5.42 -47.07 29.82
CA GLY A 239 -6.57 -46.74 29.00
C GLY A 239 -6.46 -47.24 27.56
N PRO A 240 -7.45 -46.93 26.71
CA PRO A 240 -7.42 -47.26 25.30
C PRO A 240 -6.39 -46.42 24.53
N HIS A 241 -5.92 -46.92 23.38
CA HIS A 241 -5.03 -46.19 22.46
C HIS A 241 -5.77 -45.17 21.57
N THR A 242 -7.09 -45.04 21.68
CA THR A 242 -7.95 -44.21 20.81
C THR A 242 -8.12 -42.78 21.32
N ASN A 243 -8.71 -41.89 20.51
CA ASN A 243 -9.13 -40.54 20.91
C ASN A 243 -10.27 -40.60 21.94
N ALA A 244 -9.93 -40.84 23.21
CA ALA A 244 -10.86 -40.81 24.32
C ALA A 244 -10.45 -39.73 25.33
N THR A 245 -11.44 -39.05 25.92
CA THR A 245 -11.26 -38.07 26.97
C THR A 245 -11.10 -38.79 28.31
N PRO A 246 -9.98 -38.61 29.02
CA PRO A 246 -9.80 -39.16 30.37
C PRO A 246 -10.78 -38.52 31.36
N LEU A 247 -11.41 -39.34 32.19
CA LEU A 247 -12.38 -38.93 33.20
C LEU A 247 -11.90 -39.42 34.57
N LEU A 248 -11.82 -38.53 35.56
CA LEU A 248 -11.42 -38.87 36.92
C LEU A 248 -12.16 -37.99 37.93
N ASN A 249 -12.70 -38.62 38.97
CA ASN A 249 -13.10 -38.00 40.23
C ASN A 249 -12.51 -38.80 41.40
N ARG A 250 -12.92 -38.53 42.64
CA ARG A 250 -12.36 -39.17 43.84
C ARG A 250 -12.72 -40.65 44.03
N ARG A 251 -13.66 -41.20 43.25
CA ARG A 251 -14.18 -42.56 43.42
C ARG A 251 -14.18 -43.37 42.12
N THR A 252 -14.03 -42.70 40.99
CA THR A 252 -14.33 -43.23 39.67
C THR A 252 -13.36 -42.65 38.66
N PHE A 253 -12.85 -43.51 37.78
CA PHE A 253 -12.06 -43.11 36.63
C PHE A 253 -12.62 -43.77 35.37
N GLY A 254 -12.22 -43.29 34.20
CA GLY A 254 -12.63 -43.88 32.95
C GLY A 254 -12.33 -43.03 31.73
N TRP A 255 -13.07 -43.32 30.66
CA TRP A 255 -12.84 -42.73 29.34
C TRP A 255 -14.15 -42.40 28.64
N GLY A 256 -14.27 -41.16 28.19
CA GLY A 256 -15.34 -40.69 27.31
C GLY A 256 -14.91 -40.77 25.85
N TYR A 257 -15.79 -41.22 24.97
CA TYR A 257 -15.55 -41.40 23.54
C TYR A 257 -16.32 -40.38 22.71
N PRO A 258 -15.83 -40.03 21.50
CA PRO A 258 -16.47 -39.03 20.64
C PRO A 258 -17.89 -39.40 20.20
N ASP A 259 -18.26 -40.68 20.26
CA ASP A 259 -19.62 -41.16 19.98
C ASP A 259 -20.61 -40.88 21.13
N GLY A 260 -20.14 -40.31 22.24
CA GLY A 260 -20.93 -40.01 23.44
C GLY A 260 -20.90 -41.12 24.48
N THR A 261 -20.19 -42.23 24.25
CA THR A 261 -20.07 -43.29 25.24
C THR A 261 -19.07 -42.91 26.34
N ALA A 262 -19.39 -43.14 27.61
CA ALA A 262 -18.42 -43.05 28.70
C ALA A 262 -18.32 -44.37 29.46
N VAL A 263 -17.09 -44.91 29.59
CA VAL A 263 -16.82 -46.18 30.27
C VAL A 263 -16.06 -45.89 31.56
N LEU A 264 -16.68 -46.17 32.70
CA LEU A 264 -16.24 -45.78 34.04
C LEU A 264 -16.00 -47.00 34.93
N ARG A 265 -15.00 -46.95 35.81
CA ARG A 265 -14.66 -47.97 36.81
C ARG A 265 -14.43 -47.32 38.18
N SER A 266 -14.59 -48.11 39.24
CA SER A 266 -14.27 -47.66 40.59
C SER A 266 -12.75 -47.58 40.79
N ILE A 267 -12.28 -46.55 41.49
CA ILE A 267 -10.87 -46.45 41.91
C ILE A 267 -10.53 -47.54 42.94
N ASP A 268 -11.48 -47.91 43.81
CA ASP A 268 -11.27 -48.95 44.81
C ASP A 268 -11.22 -50.37 44.19
N ASP A 269 -11.76 -50.54 42.98
CA ASP A 269 -11.70 -51.78 42.20
C ASP A 269 -11.41 -51.50 40.72
N PRO A 270 -10.16 -51.13 40.36
CA PRO A 270 -9.80 -50.70 39.01
C PRO A 270 -9.96 -51.77 37.94
N GLN A 271 -9.94 -53.04 38.33
CA GLN A 271 -10.12 -54.20 37.45
C GLN A 271 -11.54 -54.76 37.50
N GLY A 272 -12.39 -54.21 38.37
CA GLY A 272 -13.80 -54.56 38.53
C GLY A 272 -14.68 -54.22 37.33
N PRO A 273 -15.98 -54.55 37.37
CA PRO A 273 -16.89 -54.32 36.25
C PRO A 273 -16.98 -52.83 35.88
N ALA A 274 -16.91 -52.54 34.58
CA ALA A 274 -17.10 -51.18 34.08
C ALA A 274 -18.59 -50.83 33.97
N ARG A 275 -18.91 -49.56 34.22
CA ARG A 275 -20.21 -48.95 33.97
C ARG A 275 -20.14 -48.10 32.71
N THR A 276 -21.14 -48.25 31.85
CA THR A 276 -21.27 -47.44 30.63
C THR A 276 -22.38 -46.41 30.80
N LEU A 277 -22.07 -45.16 30.48
CA LEU A 277 -23.01 -44.05 30.39
C LEU A 277 -23.06 -43.52 28.95
N SER A 278 -24.14 -42.85 28.60
CA SER A 278 -24.33 -42.23 27.29
C SER A 278 -24.56 -40.73 27.45
N ALA A 279 -23.78 -39.95 26.74
CA ALA A 279 -23.87 -38.52 26.55
C ALA A 279 -24.16 -38.20 25.06
N PRO A 280 -24.52 -36.96 24.72
CA PRO A 280 -24.66 -36.56 23.32
C PRO A 280 -23.34 -36.81 22.53
N PRO A 281 -23.41 -37.29 21.28
CA PRO A 281 -22.23 -37.46 20.44
C PRO A 281 -21.47 -36.13 20.25
N GLY A 282 -20.15 -36.17 20.36
CA GLY A 282 -19.28 -34.99 20.23
C GLY A 282 -19.22 -34.07 21.47
N ALA A 283 -19.91 -34.41 22.56
CA ALA A 283 -19.85 -33.64 23.80
C ALA A 283 -18.48 -33.78 24.50
N ALA A 284 -18.00 -32.67 25.09
CA ALA A 284 -16.98 -32.75 26.12
C ALA A 284 -17.59 -33.30 27.41
N MET A 285 -16.79 -34.00 28.19
CA MET A 285 -17.23 -34.74 29.37
C MET A 285 -16.29 -34.48 30.56
N ALA A 286 -16.85 -34.32 31.75
CA ALA A 286 -16.12 -34.21 33.02
C ALA A 286 -16.91 -34.89 34.15
N LEU A 287 -16.23 -35.36 35.20
CA LEU A 287 -16.88 -35.98 36.35
C LEU A 287 -16.98 -35.02 37.53
N THR A 288 -18.17 -34.91 38.12
CA THR A 288 -18.31 -34.54 39.54
C THR A 288 -18.23 -35.80 40.39
N ASP A 289 -18.21 -35.68 41.73
CA ASP A 289 -18.22 -36.86 42.62
C ASP A 289 -19.45 -37.77 42.39
N SER A 290 -20.56 -37.22 41.92
CA SER A 290 -21.84 -37.93 41.81
C SER A 290 -22.43 -38.01 40.40
N ALA A 291 -21.89 -37.29 39.40
CA ALA A 291 -22.45 -37.25 38.05
C ALA A 291 -21.37 -37.13 36.96
N LEU A 292 -21.70 -37.60 35.75
CA LEU A 292 -21.02 -37.23 34.52
C LEU A 292 -21.70 -35.99 33.95
N VAL A 293 -20.93 -34.93 33.76
CA VAL A 293 -21.39 -33.69 33.15
C VAL A 293 -20.93 -33.68 31.69
N ALA A 294 -21.86 -33.43 30.76
CA ALA A 294 -21.59 -33.44 29.33
C ALA A 294 -22.17 -32.20 28.63
N GLY A 295 -21.38 -31.56 27.76
CA GLY A 295 -21.80 -30.33 27.06
C GLY A 295 -20.90 -29.97 25.89
N ALA A 296 -21.03 -28.74 25.38
CA ALA A 296 -20.23 -28.28 24.24
C ALA A 296 -18.72 -28.33 24.55
N PRO A 297 -17.89 -28.83 23.61
CA PRO A 297 -16.44 -28.85 23.80
C PRO A 297 -15.83 -27.45 23.77
N ARG A 298 -16.45 -26.50 23.06
CA ARG A 298 -15.98 -25.11 22.98
C ARG A 298 -16.61 -24.25 24.06
N SER A 299 -15.82 -23.32 24.61
CA SER A 299 -16.27 -22.39 25.64
C SER A 299 -16.93 -21.17 24.98
N PRO A 300 -18.17 -20.80 25.37
CA PRO A 300 -18.86 -19.61 24.86
C PRO A 300 -18.16 -18.30 25.26
N VAL A 301 -17.22 -18.38 26.23
CA VAL A 301 -16.38 -17.25 26.63
C VAL A 301 -15.22 -17.06 25.65
N THR A 302 -14.55 -18.15 25.25
CA THR A 302 -13.32 -18.06 24.43
C THR A 302 -13.56 -17.84 22.95
N ASP A 303 -14.66 -18.35 22.40
CA ASP A 303 -14.89 -18.31 20.95
C ASP A 303 -16.11 -17.48 20.53
N GLY A 304 -16.78 -16.84 21.50
CA GLY A 304 -17.95 -16.00 21.27
C GLY A 304 -19.16 -16.76 20.68
N THR A 305 -19.12 -18.09 20.65
CA THR A 305 -20.24 -18.90 20.14
C THR A 305 -21.32 -19.07 21.20
N THR A 306 -22.56 -19.32 20.74
CA THR A 306 -23.60 -19.80 21.63
C THR A 306 -23.26 -21.22 22.07
N GLY A 307 -23.09 -21.45 23.37
CA GLY A 307 -22.84 -22.77 23.95
C GLY A 307 -23.96 -23.78 23.67
N SER A 308 -23.89 -24.96 24.27
CA SER A 308 -24.95 -25.99 24.15
C SER A 308 -25.52 -26.37 25.51
N PRO A 309 -26.66 -27.10 25.55
CA PRO A 309 -27.18 -27.63 26.79
C PRO A 309 -26.13 -28.46 27.53
N LEU A 310 -26.06 -28.26 28.84
CA LEU A 310 -25.21 -29.02 29.74
C LEU A 310 -26.04 -30.08 30.46
N ASP A 311 -25.74 -31.34 30.18
CA ASP A 311 -26.39 -32.49 30.80
C ASP A 311 -25.64 -32.92 32.06
N SER A 312 -26.38 -33.16 33.14
CA SER A 312 -25.92 -33.89 34.32
C SER A 312 -26.49 -35.30 34.26
N ILE A 313 -25.61 -36.31 34.22
CA ILE A 313 -25.93 -37.73 34.09
C ILE A 313 -25.49 -38.42 35.39
N PRO A 314 -26.41 -38.67 36.34
CA PRO A 314 -26.07 -39.20 37.66
C PRO A 314 -25.38 -40.57 37.65
N LEU A 315 -24.42 -40.73 38.54
CA LEU A 315 -23.67 -41.97 38.69
C LEU A 315 -24.42 -43.06 39.46
N ASP A 316 -25.61 -42.81 39.99
CA ASP A 316 -26.46 -43.83 40.62
C ASP A 316 -27.49 -44.45 39.66
N GLY A 317 -27.56 -43.94 38.43
CA GLY A 317 -28.50 -44.40 37.40
C GLY A 317 -29.85 -43.69 37.43
N THR A 318 -30.01 -42.64 38.24
CA THR A 318 -31.15 -41.74 38.13
C THR A 318 -31.17 -41.01 36.76
N PRO A 319 -32.35 -40.57 36.27
CA PRO A 319 -32.46 -39.94 34.96
C PRO A 319 -31.58 -38.68 34.82
N SER A 320 -31.01 -38.48 33.63
CA SER A 320 -30.25 -37.26 33.33
C SER A 320 -31.14 -36.02 33.32
N SER A 321 -30.52 -34.86 33.57
CA SER A 321 -31.21 -33.56 33.54
C SER A 321 -30.33 -32.50 32.89
N VAL A 322 -30.95 -31.57 32.16
CA VAL A 322 -30.27 -30.39 31.62
C VAL A 322 -30.14 -29.37 32.75
N ILE A 323 -28.91 -29.04 33.13
CA ILE A 323 -28.62 -28.11 34.24
C ILE A 323 -28.29 -26.69 33.76
N LEU A 324 -27.86 -26.52 32.51
CA LEU A 324 -27.66 -25.22 31.84
C LEU A 324 -28.03 -25.32 30.36
N GLN A 325 -28.42 -24.19 29.74
CA GLN A 325 -28.85 -24.16 28.32
C GLN A 325 -27.71 -23.79 27.35
N ASN A 326 -26.82 -22.88 27.74
CA ASN A 326 -25.75 -22.37 26.88
C ASN A 326 -24.42 -22.40 27.64
N ALA A 327 -23.74 -23.54 27.60
CA ALA A 327 -22.53 -23.77 28.36
C ALA A 327 -21.51 -24.59 27.56
N GLY A 328 -20.24 -24.52 27.95
CA GLY A 328 -19.16 -25.28 27.34
C GLY A 328 -17.81 -25.07 28.02
N GLY A 329 -16.75 -25.65 27.47
CA GLY A 329 -15.39 -25.51 28.03
C GLY A 329 -15.21 -26.14 29.41
N LEU A 330 -15.65 -27.38 29.58
CA LEU A 330 -15.65 -28.10 30.86
C LEU A 330 -14.23 -28.35 31.40
N ARG A 331 -14.04 -28.12 32.70
CA ARG A 331 -12.77 -28.37 33.41
C ARG A 331 -13.05 -29.06 34.74
N ALA A 332 -12.48 -30.24 34.97
CA ALA A 332 -12.61 -30.92 36.26
C ALA A 332 -11.78 -30.21 37.34
N SER A 333 -12.33 -30.10 38.55
CA SER A 333 -11.64 -29.52 39.70
C SER A 333 -11.17 -30.62 40.67
N PRO A 334 -9.97 -30.51 41.28
CA PRO A 334 -9.47 -31.48 42.28
C PRO A 334 -10.37 -31.66 43.50
N ASP A 335 -11.26 -30.70 43.76
CA ASP A 335 -12.23 -30.80 44.82
C ASP A 335 -13.49 -31.61 44.45
N GLY A 336 -13.60 -32.19 43.26
CA GLY A 336 -14.73 -33.02 42.83
C GLY A 336 -15.90 -32.23 42.21
N SER A 337 -15.73 -30.92 42.01
CA SER A 337 -16.64 -30.08 41.21
C SER A 337 -16.17 -29.97 39.75
N VAL A 338 -17.02 -29.41 38.87
CA VAL A 338 -16.67 -29.12 37.47
C VAL A 338 -16.86 -27.62 37.22
N LEU A 339 -15.88 -26.98 36.61
CA LEU A 339 -16.00 -25.61 36.11
C LEU A 339 -16.53 -25.63 34.69
N VAL A 340 -17.41 -24.68 34.37
CA VAL A 340 -18.02 -24.56 33.05
C VAL A 340 -18.18 -23.09 32.69
N ASP A 341 -17.86 -22.73 31.46
CA ASP A 341 -18.07 -21.38 30.96
C ASP A 341 -19.48 -21.28 30.36
N VAL A 342 -20.20 -20.22 30.71
CA VAL A 342 -21.64 -20.08 30.43
C VAL A 342 -21.96 -18.74 29.78
N GLN A 343 -23.00 -18.74 28.94
CA GLN A 343 -23.68 -17.53 28.49
C GLN A 343 -25.11 -17.55 29.03
N SER A 344 -25.33 -16.94 30.19
CA SER A 344 -26.61 -17.01 30.91
C SER A 344 -27.71 -16.16 30.28
N ALA A 345 -27.34 -15.11 29.54
CA ALA A 345 -28.22 -14.26 28.75
C ALA A 345 -27.42 -13.67 27.55
N PRO A 346 -28.08 -13.08 26.54
CA PRO A 346 -27.38 -12.36 25.47
C PRO A 346 -26.37 -11.37 26.06
N GLN A 347 -25.11 -11.49 25.63
CA GLN A 347 -24.00 -10.66 26.10
C GLN A 347 -23.74 -10.70 27.62
N THR A 348 -24.09 -11.79 28.31
CA THR A 348 -23.77 -12.00 29.73
C THR A 348 -23.06 -13.34 29.90
N TRP A 349 -21.84 -13.31 30.41
CA TRP A 349 -21.00 -14.49 30.54
C TRP A 349 -20.41 -14.65 31.94
N ALA A 350 -20.16 -15.89 32.33
CA ALA A 350 -19.50 -16.24 33.57
C ALA A 350 -18.78 -17.58 33.46
N THR A 351 -17.86 -17.84 34.39
CA THR A 351 -17.53 -19.22 34.76
C THR A 351 -18.42 -19.62 35.93
N ASP A 352 -19.16 -20.71 35.74
CA ASP A 352 -20.00 -21.34 36.76
C ASP A 352 -19.30 -22.59 37.30
N ARG A 353 -19.70 -22.97 38.52
CA ARG A 353 -19.22 -24.16 39.21
C ARG A 353 -20.37 -25.14 39.40
N VAL A 354 -20.28 -26.28 38.73
CA VAL A 354 -21.16 -27.44 38.96
C VAL A 354 -20.74 -28.11 40.26
N PRO A 355 -21.62 -28.18 41.28
CA PRO A 355 -21.29 -28.76 42.57
C PRO A 355 -20.97 -30.26 42.47
N ARG A 356 -20.35 -30.80 43.54
CA ARG A 356 -19.92 -32.21 43.63
C ARG A 356 -21.04 -33.22 43.39
N ASP A 357 -22.26 -32.85 43.76
CA ASP A 357 -23.46 -33.67 43.58
C ASP A 357 -24.00 -33.66 42.15
N GLY A 358 -23.42 -32.87 41.24
CA GLY A 358 -23.91 -32.72 39.87
C GLY A 358 -25.20 -31.90 39.75
N GLY A 359 -25.56 -31.15 40.81
CA GLY A 359 -26.75 -30.31 40.85
C GLY A 359 -26.62 -28.98 40.08
N ALA A 360 -27.53 -28.05 40.37
CA ALA A 360 -27.57 -26.75 39.72
C ALA A 360 -26.26 -25.95 39.92
N PRO A 361 -25.64 -25.41 38.85
CA PRO A 361 -24.42 -24.63 38.96
C PRO A 361 -24.63 -23.28 39.66
N GLY A 362 -23.57 -22.75 40.26
CA GLY A 362 -23.52 -21.39 40.81
C GLY A 362 -22.44 -20.55 40.14
N VAL A 363 -22.69 -19.25 39.98
CA VAL A 363 -21.74 -18.30 39.39
C VAL A 363 -20.49 -18.20 40.27
N LEU A 364 -19.32 -18.48 39.69
CA LEU A 364 -18.03 -18.35 40.36
C LEU A 364 -17.36 -17.03 40.00
N GLN A 365 -17.29 -16.70 38.70
CA GLN A 365 -16.61 -15.49 38.21
C GLN A 365 -17.35 -14.90 37.01
N PRO A 366 -17.94 -13.69 37.13
CA PRO A 366 -18.55 -13.00 35.98
C PRO A 366 -17.48 -12.36 35.08
N PHE A 367 -17.78 -12.30 33.77
CA PHE A 367 -17.02 -11.51 32.80
C PHE A 367 -17.68 -10.14 32.59
N THR A 368 -16.87 -9.14 32.24
CA THR A 368 -17.38 -7.86 31.78
C THR A 368 -17.68 -7.95 30.29
N THR A 369 -18.75 -7.30 29.85
CA THR A 369 -19.05 -7.17 28.42
C THR A 369 -18.25 -6.01 27.87
N ALA A 370 -17.25 -6.30 27.04
CA ALA A 370 -16.52 -5.29 26.29
C ALA A 370 -17.27 -5.01 24.99
N VAL A 371 -17.71 -3.76 24.85
CA VAL A 371 -18.29 -3.25 23.60
C VAL A 371 -17.13 -2.82 22.70
N PRO A 372 -17.11 -3.27 21.43
CA PRO A 372 -16.10 -2.81 20.49
C PRO A 372 -16.15 -1.31 20.33
N GLN A 373 -14.98 -0.68 20.23
CA GLN A 373 -14.88 0.77 20.14
C GLN A 373 -14.02 1.13 18.93
N ASP A 374 -14.54 2.02 18.09
CA ASP A 374 -13.75 2.67 17.05
C ASP A 374 -12.72 3.61 17.70
N VAL A 375 -11.46 3.38 17.40
CA VAL A 375 -10.32 4.14 17.93
C VAL A 375 -9.50 4.81 16.83
N GLY A 376 -9.94 4.68 15.58
CA GLY A 376 -9.37 5.33 14.42
C GLY A 376 -10.32 5.21 13.25
N LEU A 377 -10.45 6.29 12.47
CA LEU A 377 -11.34 6.39 11.32
C LEU A 377 -10.64 7.16 10.20
N SER A 378 -10.61 6.59 9.00
CA SER A 378 -10.06 7.25 7.81
C SER A 378 -10.99 7.05 6.62
N LEU A 379 -11.25 8.11 5.88
CA LEU A 379 -12.01 8.05 4.64
C LEU A 379 -11.19 8.75 3.55
N ALA A 380 -10.80 8.00 2.53
CA ALA A 380 -10.03 8.55 1.42
C ALA A 380 -10.38 7.82 0.13
N ARG A 381 -10.69 8.58 -0.93
CA ARG A 381 -10.95 8.03 -2.26
C ARG A 381 -12.03 6.94 -2.23
N GLY A 382 -13.09 7.16 -1.44
CA GLY A 382 -14.20 6.22 -1.30
C GLY A 382 -13.87 4.89 -0.61
N GLU A 383 -12.72 4.78 0.07
CA GLU A 383 -12.44 3.68 0.98
C GLU A 383 -12.55 4.19 2.43
N LEU A 384 -13.46 3.60 3.20
CA LEU A 384 -13.57 3.80 4.64
C LEU A 384 -12.73 2.75 5.35
N HIS A 385 -11.85 3.17 6.24
CA HIS A 385 -11.06 2.31 7.11
C HIS A 385 -11.36 2.62 8.58
N ARG A 386 -11.56 1.57 9.38
CA ARG A 386 -11.83 1.67 10.82
C ARG A 386 -10.82 0.85 11.59
N ALA A 387 -10.26 1.42 12.65
CA ALA A 387 -9.53 0.68 13.67
C ALA A 387 -10.45 0.42 14.85
N VAL A 388 -10.72 -0.85 15.11
CA VAL A 388 -11.69 -1.27 16.12
C VAL A 388 -10.97 -2.02 17.24
N LEU A 389 -11.08 -1.50 18.47
CA LEU A 389 -10.77 -2.27 19.67
C LEU A 389 -11.87 -3.30 19.89
N HIS A 390 -11.47 -4.55 20.09
CA HIS A 390 -12.39 -5.65 20.39
C HIS A 390 -11.81 -6.52 21.49
N ALA A 391 -12.67 -7.22 22.23
CA ALA A 391 -12.21 -8.16 23.25
C ALA A 391 -12.08 -9.58 22.69
N GLY A 392 -10.95 -10.21 23.00
CA GLY A 392 -10.87 -11.65 23.23
C GLY A 392 -11.10 -11.93 24.72
N ALA A 393 -11.53 -13.15 25.06
CA ALA A 393 -11.88 -13.56 26.43
C ALA A 393 -10.93 -13.03 27.53
N THR A 394 -9.62 -13.06 27.24
CA THR A 394 -8.54 -12.70 28.17
C THR A 394 -7.62 -11.59 27.65
N HIS A 395 -7.96 -10.89 26.55
CA HIS A 395 -7.14 -9.80 26.00
C HIS A 395 -7.97 -8.80 25.19
N LEU A 396 -7.50 -7.55 25.04
CA LEU A 396 -8.08 -6.63 24.06
C LEU A 396 -7.20 -6.65 22.81
N GLY A 397 -7.81 -6.96 21.66
CA GLY A 397 -7.19 -6.83 20.36
C GLY A 397 -7.61 -5.54 19.66
N ALA A 398 -6.86 -5.15 18.63
CA ALA A 398 -7.26 -4.12 17.68
C ALA A 398 -7.14 -4.66 16.27
N ALA A 399 -8.10 -4.33 15.43
CA ALA A 399 -8.08 -4.70 14.01
C ALA A 399 -8.44 -3.51 13.16
N ILE A 400 -7.87 -3.46 11.96
CA ILE A 400 -8.29 -2.52 10.92
C ILE A 400 -9.18 -3.26 9.94
N ASP A 401 -10.37 -2.73 9.71
CA ASP A 401 -11.25 -3.13 8.63
C ASP A 401 -11.41 -2.05 7.56
N GLY A 402 -11.65 -2.47 6.33
CA GLY A 402 -11.84 -1.61 5.16
C GLY A 402 -13.14 -1.90 4.41
N VAL A 403 -13.82 -0.85 3.98
CA VAL A 403 -15.05 -0.90 3.17
C VAL A 403 -14.96 0.05 1.99
N ASP A 404 -15.25 -0.45 0.78
CA ASP A 404 -15.44 0.39 -0.40
C ASP A 404 -16.85 0.97 -0.35
N VAL A 405 -16.92 2.29 -0.17
CA VAL A 405 -18.16 3.07 -0.07
C VAL A 405 -18.50 3.78 -1.39
N GLY A 406 -17.86 3.36 -2.48
CA GLY A 406 -18.18 3.83 -3.82
C GLY A 406 -17.54 5.17 -4.16
N THR A 407 -17.69 5.55 -5.43
CA THR A 407 -16.88 6.62 -6.02
C THR A 407 -17.70 7.73 -6.69
N ALA A 408 -19.03 7.57 -6.78
CA ALA A 408 -19.87 8.40 -7.64
C ALA A 408 -21.10 8.95 -6.93
N GLY A 409 -21.16 10.28 -6.73
CA GLY A 409 -22.38 11.05 -6.39
C GLY A 409 -23.01 10.81 -5.02
N ALA A 410 -23.28 9.55 -4.66
CA ALA A 410 -23.71 9.10 -3.35
C ALA A 410 -22.85 7.90 -2.93
N PRO A 411 -22.56 7.74 -1.63
CA PRO A 411 -21.91 6.54 -1.13
C PRO A 411 -22.78 5.30 -1.41
N ASP A 412 -22.15 4.17 -1.67
CA ASP A 412 -22.76 2.84 -1.80
C ASP A 412 -21.78 1.78 -1.31
N VAL A 413 -22.27 0.78 -0.56
CA VAL A 413 -21.42 -0.30 -0.06
C VAL A 413 -21.32 -1.37 -1.14
N ALA A 414 -20.24 -1.30 -1.92
CA ALA A 414 -20.00 -2.23 -3.02
C ALA A 414 -19.61 -3.63 -2.53
N THR A 415 -19.02 -3.73 -1.33
CA THR A 415 -18.51 -5.00 -0.75
C THR A 415 -18.60 -5.01 0.77
N ALA A 416 -18.79 -6.19 1.37
CA ALA A 416 -18.74 -6.37 2.82
C ALA A 416 -17.38 -5.94 3.41
N PRO A 417 -17.32 -5.57 4.71
CA PRO A 417 -16.07 -5.22 5.37
C PRO A 417 -15.01 -6.32 5.23
N ARG A 418 -13.80 -5.91 4.86
CA ARG A 418 -12.63 -6.78 4.77
C ARG A 418 -11.74 -6.53 5.99
N GLY A 419 -11.38 -7.60 6.69
CA GLY A 419 -10.35 -7.53 7.73
C GLY A 419 -9.00 -7.33 7.07
N ASP A 420 -8.45 -6.12 7.17
CA ASP A 420 -7.27 -5.73 6.41
C ASP A 420 -5.96 -5.92 7.22
N ALA A 421 -5.99 -5.77 8.55
CA ALA A 421 -4.86 -6.13 9.42
C ALA A 421 -5.27 -6.37 10.89
N GLY A 422 -4.61 -7.34 11.54
CA GLY A 422 -4.62 -7.48 13.00
C GLY A 422 -3.43 -6.77 13.64
N MET A 423 -3.64 -6.02 14.72
CA MET A 423 -2.57 -5.33 15.44
C MET A 423 -2.13 -6.14 16.67
N PRO A 424 -0.83 -6.20 16.98
CA PRO A 424 -0.36 -6.86 18.19
C PRO A 424 -0.75 -6.09 19.46
N ASP A 425 -1.21 -6.80 20.50
CA ASP A 425 -1.72 -6.26 21.77
C ASP A 425 -0.78 -5.24 22.44
N ALA A 426 0.53 -5.47 22.37
CA ALA A 426 1.56 -4.61 22.97
C ALA A 426 1.69 -3.23 22.30
N ALA A 427 1.03 -3.02 21.15
CA ALA A 427 1.15 -1.83 20.32
C ALA A 427 -0.11 -0.96 20.28
N ILE A 428 -1.16 -1.32 21.02
CA ILE A 428 -2.47 -0.66 21.00
C ILE A 428 -2.48 0.51 22.01
N PRO A 429 -2.56 1.78 21.56
CA PRO A 429 -2.80 2.90 22.46
C PRO A 429 -4.21 2.78 23.02
N ARG A 430 -4.35 2.59 24.34
CA ARG A 430 -5.65 2.71 25.00
C ARG A 430 -6.05 4.18 24.99
N CYS A 431 -7.20 4.50 24.41
CA CYS A 431 -7.75 5.86 24.41
C CYS A 431 -7.82 6.39 25.85
N GLY A 432 -6.90 7.29 26.22
CA GLY A 432 -6.78 7.83 27.57
C GLY A 432 -5.92 9.09 27.61
N GLY A 433 -6.57 10.23 27.84
CA GLY A 433 -5.94 11.48 28.27
C GLY A 433 -5.52 12.48 27.18
N ALA A 434 -5.47 12.11 25.90
CA ALA A 434 -5.32 13.09 24.80
C ALA A 434 -5.73 12.59 23.41
N ARG A 435 -5.33 11.38 22.97
CA ARG A 435 -5.55 10.87 21.59
C ARG A 435 -5.63 9.33 21.51
N CYS A 436 -6.27 8.82 20.45
CA CYS A 436 -6.39 7.38 20.13
C CYS A 436 -5.40 6.98 19.00
N LEU A 437 -5.69 5.91 18.25
CA LEU A 437 -4.87 5.48 17.11
C LEU A 437 -5.13 6.39 15.90
N ASP A 438 -4.09 7.07 15.42
CA ASP A 438 -4.19 7.85 14.19
C ASP A 438 -4.22 6.94 12.96
N LEU A 439 -5.35 6.92 12.26
CA LEU A 439 -5.45 6.39 10.91
C LEU A 439 -5.39 7.54 9.89
N VAL A 440 -4.42 7.48 8.99
CA VAL A 440 -4.29 8.44 7.89
C VAL A 440 -4.27 7.73 6.54
N ASP A 441 -4.70 8.44 5.50
CA ASP A 441 -4.68 7.97 4.11
C ASP A 441 -3.27 7.46 3.74
N GLY A 442 -3.17 6.21 3.29
CA GLY A 442 -1.97 5.59 2.74
C GLY A 442 -2.11 5.48 1.22
N GLY A 443 -2.20 6.63 0.57
CA GLY A 443 -2.78 6.78 -0.76
C GLY A 443 -2.15 5.93 -1.84
N GLY A 444 -3.02 5.36 -2.68
CA GLY A 444 -2.67 4.46 -3.77
C GLY A 444 -3.03 3.01 -3.45
N THR A 445 -2.18 2.06 -3.85
CA THR A 445 -2.36 0.61 -3.60
C THR A 445 -2.07 0.20 -2.15
N ALA A 446 -1.66 1.11 -1.28
CA ALA A 446 -1.18 0.85 0.08
C ALA A 446 -2.27 0.91 1.18
N GLY A 447 -3.50 1.36 0.86
CA GLY A 447 -4.62 1.37 1.79
C GLY A 447 -4.54 2.50 2.83
N VAL A 448 -4.55 2.15 4.12
CA VAL A 448 -4.44 3.10 5.24
C VAL A 448 -3.11 2.94 5.97
N SER A 449 -2.63 4.02 6.58
CA SER A 449 -1.40 4.06 7.38
C SER A 449 -1.71 4.29 8.85
N TYR A 450 -0.92 3.65 9.70
CA TYR A 450 -1.02 3.74 11.15
C TYR A 450 0.37 3.73 11.79
N ALA A 451 0.45 4.20 13.03
CA ALA A 451 1.67 4.19 13.82
C ALA A 451 1.47 3.25 15.00
N THR A 452 2.45 2.39 15.26
CA THR A 452 2.46 1.45 16.39
C THR A 452 3.67 1.67 17.26
N GLN A 453 3.50 1.48 18.57
CA GLN A 453 4.60 1.50 19.51
C GLN A 453 5.22 0.10 19.60
N LEU A 454 6.47 -0.07 19.15
CA LEU A 454 7.28 -1.23 19.50
C LEU A 454 8.15 -0.90 20.74
N PRO A 455 8.67 -1.90 21.48
CA PRO A 455 9.52 -1.65 22.64
C PRO A 455 10.68 -0.69 22.31
N GLY A 456 10.58 0.55 22.78
CA GLY A 456 11.56 1.62 22.62
C GLY A 456 11.29 2.64 21.50
N HIS A 457 10.61 2.30 20.40
CA HIS A 457 10.44 3.23 19.27
C HIS A 457 9.11 3.07 18.52
N PRO A 458 8.42 4.18 18.18
CA PRO A 458 7.32 4.18 17.23
C PRO A 458 7.77 3.79 15.84
N VAL A 459 6.93 2.98 15.20
CA VAL A 459 7.09 2.62 13.79
C VAL A 459 5.85 3.00 13.01
N VAL A 460 6.08 3.60 11.84
CA VAL A 460 5.04 3.96 10.89
C VAL A 460 4.92 2.85 9.86
N THR A 461 3.68 2.43 9.57
CA THR A 461 3.40 1.32 8.65
C THR A 461 2.14 1.59 7.82
N SER A 462 1.99 0.82 6.74
CA SER A 462 0.80 0.75 5.91
C SER A 462 0.16 -0.63 6.07
N VAL A 463 -1.17 -0.69 6.09
CA VAL A 463 -1.92 -1.94 6.26
C VAL A 463 -1.61 -2.98 5.18
N LYS A 464 -1.35 -2.57 3.94
CA LYS A 464 -0.96 -3.47 2.85
C LYS A 464 0.56 -3.68 2.75
N GLY A 465 1.36 -2.97 3.55
CA GLY A 465 2.82 -3.06 3.60
C GLY A 465 3.30 -4.09 4.62
N ARG A 466 4.33 -4.87 4.27
CA ARG A 466 5.09 -5.71 5.23
C ARG A 466 6.27 -4.97 5.87
N TRP A 467 6.39 -3.67 5.63
CA TRP A 467 7.56 -2.87 5.97
C TRP A 467 7.15 -1.74 6.91
N TYR A 468 8.03 -1.42 7.85
CA TYR A 468 7.83 -0.36 8.82
C TYR A 468 9.04 0.58 8.83
N VAL A 469 8.80 1.85 9.11
CA VAL A 469 9.84 2.89 9.20
C VAL A 469 9.92 3.37 10.65
N ASP A 470 11.11 3.25 11.24
CA ASP A 470 11.43 3.76 12.58
C ASP A 470 11.47 5.30 12.56
N VAL A 471 10.68 5.93 13.44
CA VAL A 471 10.56 7.39 13.58
C VAL A 471 11.10 7.88 14.93
N GLY A 472 12.13 7.20 15.44
CA GLY A 472 12.88 7.56 16.64
C GLY A 472 12.25 7.01 17.92
N GLN A 473 12.80 7.39 19.07
CA GLN A 473 12.32 6.96 20.40
C GLN A 473 11.18 7.86 20.89
N GLY A 474 10.32 7.33 21.77
CA GLY A 474 9.26 8.12 22.43
C GLY A 474 7.89 7.95 21.78
N SER A 475 7.08 9.00 21.73
CA SER A 475 5.71 8.98 21.21
C SER A 475 5.45 10.16 20.28
N GLY A 476 4.51 9.97 19.36
CA GLY A 476 4.19 10.92 18.31
C GLY A 476 2.83 10.62 17.65
N HIS A 477 2.54 11.34 16.58
CA HIS A 477 1.24 11.29 15.90
C HIS A 477 1.40 11.68 14.42
N PHE A 478 0.45 11.27 13.57
CA PHE A 478 0.44 11.75 12.18
C PHE A 478 -0.11 13.16 12.10
N VAL A 479 0.53 13.99 11.28
CA VAL A 479 0.10 15.36 11.01
C VAL A 479 -0.62 15.45 9.68
N SER A 480 -0.10 14.75 8.67
CA SER A 480 -0.61 14.84 7.32
C SER A 480 -0.22 13.62 6.49
N ALA A 481 -1.00 13.33 5.45
CA ALA A 481 -0.70 12.30 4.48
C ALA A 481 -1.19 12.71 3.10
N ALA A 482 -0.45 12.32 2.07
CA ALA A 482 -0.83 12.48 0.68
C ALA A 482 -0.19 11.39 -0.18
N GLY A 483 -1.00 10.50 -0.77
CA GLY A 483 -0.45 9.35 -1.47
C GLY A 483 0.35 8.47 -0.51
N ASN A 484 1.47 7.95 -0.99
CA ASN A 484 2.35 7.06 -0.24
C ASN A 484 3.15 7.78 0.86
N ARG A 485 3.00 9.10 1.01
CA ARG A 485 3.80 9.92 1.92
C ARG A 485 3.01 10.31 3.15
N VAL A 486 3.65 10.15 4.30
CA VAL A 486 3.10 10.50 5.60
C VAL A 486 4.07 11.40 6.36
N LEU A 487 3.49 12.36 7.09
CA LEU A 487 4.19 13.27 7.95
C LEU A 487 3.89 12.91 9.41
N TYR A 488 4.93 12.61 10.18
CA TYR A 488 4.82 12.14 11.56
C TYR A 488 5.60 13.04 12.51
N ASP A 489 4.93 13.53 13.55
CA ASP A 489 5.53 14.35 14.61
C ASP A 489 5.89 13.48 15.80
N ASN A 490 7.18 13.25 16.02
CA ASN A 490 7.69 12.70 17.26
C ASN A 490 7.76 13.81 18.32
N THR A 491 6.68 13.92 19.09
CA THR A 491 6.51 14.94 20.14
C THR A 491 7.50 14.80 21.29
N THR A 492 8.03 13.59 21.53
CA THR A 492 9.04 13.36 22.57
C THR A 492 10.39 13.99 22.19
N THR A 493 10.81 13.84 20.94
CA THR A 493 12.09 14.38 20.46
C THR A 493 11.96 15.77 19.85
N GLY A 494 10.73 16.26 19.61
CA GLY A 494 10.49 17.51 18.89
C GLY A 494 10.84 17.44 17.40
N THR A 495 10.87 16.23 16.83
CA THR A 495 11.31 15.94 15.45
C THR A 495 10.13 15.52 14.59
N GLN A 496 10.06 16.05 13.38
CA GLN A 496 9.07 15.73 12.36
C GLN A 496 9.73 14.93 11.22
N TYR A 497 9.10 13.84 10.82
CA TYR A 497 9.57 12.89 9.82
C TYR A 497 8.64 12.90 8.62
N LEU A 498 9.18 13.10 7.42
CA LEU A 498 8.48 12.83 6.17
C LEU A 498 8.94 11.47 5.65
N VAL A 499 8.00 10.54 5.51
CA VAL A 499 8.27 9.15 5.14
C VAL A 499 7.56 8.81 3.84
N ASP A 500 8.24 8.14 2.92
CA ASP A 500 7.66 7.49 1.75
C ASP A 500 7.50 5.99 2.03
N LEU A 501 6.26 5.54 2.06
CA LEU A 501 5.90 4.15 2.36
C LEU A 501 5.98 3.21 1.15
N ALA A 502 6.13 3.74 -0.07
CA ALA A 502 6.35 2.89 -1.24
C ALA A 502 7.80 2.39 -1.33
N THR A 503 8.77 3.19 -0.88
CA THR A 503 10.20 2.85 -0.85
C THR A 503 10.73 2.60 0.58
N PRO A 504 9.83 2.35 1.54
CA PRO A 504 9.98 2.58 2.99
C PRO A 504 11.20 3.43 3.42
N GLN A 505 11.26 4.69 2.97
CA GLN A 505 12.37 5.59 3.25
C GLN A 505 11.92 6.89 3.93
N THR A 506 12.74 7.36 4.88
CA THR A 506 12.62 8.71 5.42
C THR A 506 13.20 9.70 4.42
N LEU A 507 12.35 10.54 3.83
CA LEU A 507 12.72 11.56 2.86
C LEU A 507 13.31 12.80 3.55
N GLN A 508 12.72 13.22 4.67
CA GLN A 508 13.17 14.40 5.41
C GLN A 508 13.04 14.19 6.92
N VAL A 509 13.99 14.77 7.68
CA VAL A 509 13.97 14.83 9.16
C VAL A 509 14.20 16.29 9.56
N ARG A 510 13.29 16.86 10.34
CA ARG A 510 13.25 18.29 10.65
C ARG A 510 12.65 18.58 12.01
N ARG A 511 12.69 19.84 12.46
CA ARG A 511 11.98 20.26 13.68
C ARG A 511 10.48 20.36 13.42
N ILE A 512 9.67 19.99 14.41
CA ILE A 512 8.22 20.16 14.35
C ILE A 512 7.84 21.62 14.08
N VAL A 513 7.03 21.80 13.04
CA VAL A 513 6.25 23.01 12.73
C VAL A 513 4.94 22.56 12.09
N ALA A 514 3.92 23.43 12.08
CA ALA A 514 2.68 23.17 11.36
C ALA A 514 2.99 22.90 9.88
N ALA A 515 2.57 21.74 9.39
CA ALA A 515 2.86 21.28 8.05
C ALA A 515 1.72 20.43 7.48
N ALA A 516 1.56 20.45 6.15
CA ALA A 516 0.55 19.64 5.46
C ALA A 516 1.06 19.16 4.11
N LEU A 517 0.61 17.98 3.70
CA LEU A 517 0.92 17.38 2.41
C LEU A 517 -0.27 17.48 1.47
N TRP A 518 -0.02 17.79 0.19
CA TRP A 518 -0.97 17.62 -0.89
C TRP A 518 -0.24 17.32 -2.21
N GLY A 519 -0.44 16.11 -2.74
CA GLY A 519 0.32 15.60 -3.88
C GLY A 519 1.83 15.60 -3.58
N ASP A 520 2.63 16.15 -4.49
CA ASP A 520 4.07 16.33 -4.29
C ASP A 520 4.47 17.60 -3.52
N THR A 521 3.50 18.37 -2.99
CA THR A 521 3.77 19.61 -2.27
C THR A 521 3.70 19.43 -0.77
N MET A 522 4.72 19.91 -0.06
CA MET A 522 4.69 20.10 1.39
C MET A 522 4.51 21.59 1.71
N TRP A 523 3.47 21.89 2.47
CA TRP A 523 3.22 23.21 3.04
C TRP A 523 3.77 23.28 4.45
N THR A 524 4.36 24.41 4.83
CA THR A 524 4.97 24.61 6.13
C THR A 524 4.75 26.04 6.65
N ALA A 525 4.45 26.18 7.94
CA ALA A 525 4.41 27.49 8.58
C ALA A 525 5.82 28.06 8.76
N THR A 526 5.99 29.34 8.45
CA THR A 526 7.24 30.06 8.74
C THR A 526 7.23 30.61 10.17
N SER A 527 8.35 31.18 10.62
CA SER A 527 8.40 31.93 11.88
C SER A 527 7.64 33.27 11.86
N THR A 528 7.07 33.67 10.72
CA THR A 528 6.33 34.93 10.56
C THR A 528 4.84 34.66 10.47
N ALA A 529 4.04 35.42 11.23
CA ALA A 529 2.59 35.31 11.21
C ALA A 529 2.01 35.45 9.80
N GLY A 530 1.05 34.59 9.47
CA GLY A 530 0.39 34.60 8.16
C GLY A 530 1.26 34.17 6.98
N ARG A 531 2.49 33.67 7.18
CA ARG A 531 3.35 33.22 6.07
C ARG A 531 3.54 31.70 6.06
N LEU A 532 3.16 31.09 4.94
CA LEU A 532 3.27 29.67 4.67
C LEU A 532 4.14 29.45 3.43
N THR A 533 4.97 28.41 3.44
CA THR A 533 5.86 28.05 2.33
C THR A 533 5.42 26.73 1.74
N ALA A 534 5.45 26.62 0.41
CA ALA A 534 5.22 25.40 -0.33
C ALA A 534 6.54 24.97 -0.99
N GLU A 535 6.91 23.70 -0.88
CA GLU A 535 8.09 23.12 -1.50
C GLU A 535 7.81 21.70 -1.99
N ASN A 536 8.68 21.16 -2.83
CA ASN A 536 8.60 19.76 -3.24
C ASN A 536 8.85 18.85 -2.04
N ALA A 537 7.90 17.96 -1.73
CA ALA A 537 7.99 17.07 -0.58
C ALA A 537 9.14 16.05 -0.71
N ALA A 538 9.52 15.65 -1.93
CA ALA A 538 10.57 14.66 -2.14
C ALA A 538 11.97 15.20 -1.81
N ASP A 539 12.29 16.43 -2.23
CA ASP A 539 13.66 16.98 -2.20
C ASP A 539 13.78 18.41 -1.64
N GLY A 540 12.67 19.05 -1.29
CA GLY A 540 12.64 20.45 -0.79
C GLY A 540 12.88 21.51 -1.86
N SER A 541 12.92 21.15 -3.15
CA SER A 541 13.15 22.09 -4.25
C SER A 541 11.92 22.95 -4.56
N GLY A 542 12.10 24.04 -5.32
CA GLY A 542 10.99 24.82 -5.87
C GLY A 542 10.14 25.57 -4.83
N SER A 543 10.78 26.14 -3.80
CA SER A 543 10.09 26.83 -2.71
C SER A 543 9.37 28.11 -3.14
N ARG A 544 8.11 28.30 -2.69
CA ARG A 544 7.34 29.54 -2.83
C ARG A 544 6.63 29.90 -1.53
N THR A 545 6.56 31.19 -1.19
CA THR A 545 5.84 31.66 0.00
C THR A 545 4.50 32.31 -0.39
N VAL A 546 3.45 31.98 0.36
CA VAL A 546 2.14 32.65 0.30
C VAL A 546 1.88 33.40 1.60
N THR A 547 1.10 34.47 1.50
CA THR A 547 0.64 35.23 2.67
C THR A 547 -0.85 35.00 2.84
N THR A 548 -1.23 34.49 4.01
CA THR A 548 -2.61 34.38 4.50
C THR A 548 -2.91 35.56 5.44
N ASP A 549 -4.14 35.63 5.92
CA ASP A 549 -4.58 36.60 6.93
C ASP A 549 -4.46 36.06 8.37
N ALA A 550 -3.74 34.95 8.58
CA ALA A 550 -3.55 34.40 9.92
C ALA A 550 -2.86 35.44 10.82
N PRO A 551 -3.44 35.79 11.98
CA PRO A 551 -2.85 36.77 12.90
C PRO A 551 -1.69 36.16 13.72
N CYS A 552 -1.42 34.87 13.56
CA CYS A 552 -0.40 34.12 14.28
C CYS A 552 0.51 33.37 13.30
N VAL A 553 1.58 32.78 13.83
CA VAL A 553 2.22 31.62 13.20
C VAL A 553 1.29 30.43 13.45
N PRO A 554 0.70 29.82 12.40
CA PRO A 554 -0.24 28.72 12.60
C PRO A 554 0.43 27.54 13.31
N ASP A 555 -0.30 26.91 14.23
CA ASP A 555 0.10 25.67 14.88
C ASP A 555 -0.48 24.43 14.18
N GLU A 556 -1.55 24.62 13.41
CA GLU A 556 -2.11 23.63 12.50
C GLU A 556 -2.31 24.21 11.10
N ILE A 557 -1.94 23.44 10.07
CA ILE A 557 -2.32 23.70 8.69
C ILE A 557 -2.82 22.41 8.02
N GLN A 558 -3.76 22.53 7.10
CA GLN A 558 -4.21 21.43 6.24
C GLN A 558 -4.28 21.90 4.79
N ALA A 559 -3.90 21.06 3.84
CA ALA A 559 -3.84 21.39 2.42
C ALA A 559 -4.70 20.43 1.60
N LEU A 560 -5.55 20.98 0.74
CA LEU A 560 -6.41 20.22 -0.17
C LEU A 560 -6.68 21.05 -1.42
N GLY A 561 -6.06 20.67 -2.54
CA GLY A 561 -6.26 21.31 -3.83
C GLY A 561 -5.93 22.80 -3.77
N ARG A 562 -6.95 23.64 -3.98
CA ARG A 562 -6.85 25.10 -3.90
C ARG A 562 -6.96 25.66 -2.48
N TRP A 563 -7.37 24.84 -1.51
CA TRP A 563 -7.69 25.25 -0.15
C TRP A 563 -6.52 24.98 0.80
N LEU A 564 -6.18 25.98 1.60
CA LEU A 564 -5.16 25.90 2.63
C LEU A 564 -5.73 26.40 3.96
N TYR A 565 -6.13 25.47 4.82
CA TYR A 565 -6.62 25.76 6.17
C TYR A 565 -5.46 26.08 7.10
N TRP A 566 -5.68 27.03 8.01
CA TRP A 566 -4.77 27.37 9.10
C TRP A 566 -5.56 27.64 10.38
N SER A 567 -4.97 27.29 11.51
CA SER A 567 -5.49 27.60 12.85
C SER A 567 -4.42 28.23 13.74
N CYS A 568 -4.87 28.96 14.76
CA CYS A 568 -4.04 29.57 15.80
C CYS A 568 -4.33 28.93 17.16
N GLY A 569 -4.42 27.60 17.20
CA GLY A 569 -4.86 26.80 18.35
C GLY A 569 -6.33 26.45 18.33
N THR A 570 -6.72 25.49 19.17
CA THR A 570 -8.08 24.96 19.25
C THR A 570 -9.13 26.07 19.44
N ASP A 571 -8.89 27.00 20.35
CA ASP A 571 -9.81 28.12 20.62
C ASP A 571 -9.44 29.41 19.87
N GLY A 572 -8.40 29.36 19.03
CA GLY A 572 -7.87 30.52 18.33
C GLY A 572 -8.59 30.83 17.02
N PRO A 573 -8.32 31.98 16.41
CA PRO A 573 -8.85 32.29 15.08
C PRO A 573 -8.38 31.27 14.05
N ALA A 574 -9.27 30.87 13.14
CA ALA A 574 -8.99 29.97 12.03
C ALA A 574 -9.45 30.55 10.69
N GLY A 575 -8.93 30.00 9.60
CA GLY A 575 -9.30 30.43 8.24
C GLY A 575 -8.83 29.46 7.17
N VAL A 576 -9.33 29.69 5.96
CA VAL A 576 -8.92 28.96 4.75
C VAL A 576 -8.49 29.96 3.69
N TRP A 577 -7.28 29.79 3.17
CA TRP A 577 -6.78 30.54 2.04
C TRP A 577 -7.12 29.82 0.73
N ASP A 578 -7.73 30.54 -0.20
CA ASP A 578 -8.12 30.08 -1.53
C ASP A 578 -7.07 30.53 -2.56
N SER A 579 -6.33 29.57 -3.12
CA SER A 579 -5.24 29.84 -4.05
C SER A 579 -5.68 30.36 -5.41
N THR A 580 -6.92 30.09 -5.84
CA THR A 580 -7.43 30.58 -7.12
C THR A 580 -7.93 32.01 -7.01
N GLY A 581 -8.55 32.35 -5.88
CA GLY A 581 -9.02 33.71 -5.59
C GLY A 581 -7.96 34.62 -4.96
N GLY A 582 -6.86 34.07 -4.45
CA GLY A 582 -5.84 34.80 -3.70
C GLY A 582 -6.37 35.44 -2.42
N ARG A 583 -7.43 34.88 -1.83
CA ARG A 583 -8.18 35.45 -0.71
C ARG A 583 -8.32 34.48 0.45
N SER A 584 -8.38 35.00 1.66
CA SER A 584 -8.69 34.23 2.85
C SER A 584 -10.17 34.32 3.22
N VAL A 585 -10.70 33.21 3.73
CA VAL A 585 -12.03 33.08 4.30
C VAL A 585 -11.88 32.75 5.78
N ARG A 586 -12.46 33.56 6.66
CA ARG A 586 -12.52 33.22 8.09
C ARG A 586 -13.51 32.08 8.29
N VAL A 587 -13.11 31.08 9.08
CA VAL A 587 -13.98 29.99 9.52
C VAL A 587 -14.00 29.98 11.04
N PRO A 588 -15.04 29.40 11.66
CA PRO A 588 -15.08 29.34 13.12
C PRO A 588 -13.92 28.52 13.71
N ALA A 589 -13.53 28.87 14.94
CA ALA A 589 -12.51 28.17 15.71
C ALA A 589 -12.95 26.74 16.11
N GLY A 590 -12.00 25.93 16.55
CA GLY A 590 -12.21 24.56 17.02
C GLY A 590 -11.42 23.52 16.23
N HIS A 591 -11.41 22.29 16.76
CA HIS A 591 -10.91 21.12 16.04
C HIS A 591 -11.73 20.91 14.76
N ALA A 592 -11.04 20.96 13.62
CA ALA A 592 -11.65 20.94 12.30
C ALA A 592 -10.90 20.03 11.33
N LEU A 593 -11.62 19.48 10.34
CA LEU A 593 -11.01 18.85 9.16
C LEU A 593 -11.44 19.60 7.90
N LEU A 594 -10.46 19.87 7.02
CA LEU A 594 -10.66 20.47 5.72
C LEU A 594 -11.10 19.39 4.72
N GLY A 595 -12.33 19.52 4.23
CA GLY A 595 -12.82 18.83 3.04
C GLY A 595 -12.76 19.75 1.82
N ASP A 596 -13.07 19.20 0.64
CA ASP A 596 -13.03 19.99 -0.59
C ASP A 596 -14.12 21.06 -0.61
N GLY A 597 -13.73 22.31 -0.36
CA GLY A 597 -14.64 23.45 -0.31
C GLY A 597 -15.43 23.58 0.99
N TYR A 598 -15.10 22.83 2.05
CA TYR A 598 -15.80 22.93 3.33
C TYR A 598 -14.92 22.60 4.53
N VAL A 599 -15.36 23.01 5.72
CA VAL A 599 -14.74 22.65 6.99
C VAL A 599 -15.76 21.89 7.83
N LEU A 600 -15.39 20.70 8.31
CA LEU A 600 -16.19 19.89 9.23
C LEU A 600 -15.68 20.08 10.66
N ARG A 601 -16.59 20.31 11.61
CA ARG A 601 -16.30 20.44 13.04
C ARG A 601 -17.28 19.62 13.87
N HIS A 602 -16.82 19.15 15.02
CA HIS A 602 -17.69 18.61 16.07
C HIS A 602 -17.89 19.65 17.16
N THR A 603 -19.12 20.13 17.34
CA THR A 603 -19.44 21.14 18.35
C THR A 603 -20.85 20.94 18.91
N GLY A 604 -21.00 21.07 20.23
CA GLY A 604 -22.31 20.94 20.88
C GLY A 604 -22.98 19.56 20.72
N GLY A 605 -22.19 18.49 20.55
CA GLY A 605 -22.72 17.14 20.28
C GLY A 605 -23.26 16.97 18.86
N GLN A 606 -22.79 17.78 17.91
CA GLN A 606 -23.23 17.78 16.52
C GLN A 606 -22.05 17.91 15.57
N LEU A 607 -22.12 17.20 14.45
CA LEU A 607 -21.25 17.46 13.32
C LEU A 607 -21.83 18.59 12.48
N VAL A 608 -21.00 19.62 12.23
CA VAL A 608 -21.39 20.82 11.51
C VAL A 608 -20.45 21.09 10.35
N VAL A 609 -21.04 21.36 9.18
CA VAL A 609 -20.32 21.75 7.96
C VAL A 609 -20.42 23.26 7.78
N THR A 610 -19.27 23.91 7.64
CA THR A 610 -19.16 25.30 7.15
C THR A 610 -18.72 25.24 5.69
N ASP A 611 -19.63 25.57 4.78
CA ASP A 611 -19.35 25.61 3.34
C ASP A 611 -18.54 26.88 2.97
N ILE A 612 -17.44 26.70 2.24
CA ILE A 612 -16.56 27.76 1.77
C ILE A 612 -16.34 27.74 0.25
N HIS A 613 -17.02 26.89 -0.53
CA HIS A 613 -16.75 26.69 -1.97
C HIS A 613 -16.87 27.98 -2.79
N ALA A 614 -17.79 28.86 -2.41
CA ALA A 614 -18.01 30.17 -3.02
C ALA A 614 -16.93 31.22 -2.64
N GLY A 615 -15.93 30.81 -1.84
CA GLY A 615 -14.88 31.62 -1.23
C GLY A 615 -15.40 32.67 -0.25
N THR A 616 -16.50 32.34 0.42
CA THR A 616 -17.03 32.99 1.64
C THR A 616 -17.59 31.89 2.53
N ALA A 617 -17.49 32.04 3.85
CA ALA A 617 -18.08 31.07 4.77
C ALA A 617 -19.60 31.23 4.81
N ALA A 618 -20.31 30.17 4.45
CA ALA A 618 -21.75 30.06 4.65
C ALA A 618 -22.09 29.86 6.14
N ALA A 619 -23.38 29.92 6.48
CA ALA A 619 -23.85 29.55 7.81
C ALA A 619 -23.63 28.05 8.07
N ASP A 620 -23.31 27.71 9.30
CA ASP A 620 -23.12 26.32 9.73
C ASP A 620 -24.39 25.50 9.48
N ARG A 621 -24.20 24.31 8.92
CA ARG A 621 -25.26 23.32 8.71
C ARG A 621 -24.93 22.06 9.51
N VAL A 622 -25.86 21.66 10.38
CA VAL A 622 -25.80 20.37 11.09
C VAL A 622 -25.99 19.24 10.08
N VAL A 623 -25.07 18.27 10.11
CA VAL A 623 -25.14 17.08 9.24
C VAL A 623 -25.43 15.79 10.02
N ALA A 624 -25.05 15.73 11.29
CA ALA A 624 -25.35 14.59 12.15
C ALA A 624 -25.37 14.99 13.64
N ALA A 625 -26.10 14.22 14.44
CA ALA A 625 -25.94 14.23 15.89
C ALA A 625 -24.82 13.24 16.26
N LEU A 626 -23.86 13.68 17.06
CA LEU A 626 -22.76 12.84 17.53
C LEU A 626 -22.46 13.29 18.97
N PRO A 627 -22.89 12.55 20.00
CA PRO A 627 -22.57 12.92 21.37
C PRO A 627 -21.06 13.03 21.60
N ALA A 628 -20.63 13.98 22.43
CA ALA A 628 -19.22 14.14 22.76
C ALA A 628 -18.66 12.84 23.39
N GLY A 629 -17.57 12.33 22.81
CA GLY A 629 -16.83 11.19 23.33
C GLY A 629 -15.95 11.55 24.53
N SER A 630 -15.09 10.62 24.93
CA SER A 630 -14.16 10.79 26.06
C SER A 630 -12.78 11.33 25.68
N VAL A 631 -12.57 11.70 24.41
CA VAL A 631 -11.31 12.26 23.91
C VAL A 631 -11.49 13.72 23.53
N ASP A 632 -10.46 14.54 23.76
CA ASP A 632 -10.51 15.98 23.52
C ASP A 632 -10.50 16.33 22.02
N ASP A 633 -9.75 15.55 21.23
CA ASP A 633 -9.68 15.67 19.76
C ASP A 633 -10.11 14.33 19.16
N ASP A 634 -11.34 14.27 18.64
CA ASP A 634 -11.98 13.06 18.12
C ASP A 634 -11.97 12.98 16.57
N ARG A 635 -11.21 13.89 15.93
CA ARG A 635 -10.92 13.86 14.49
C ARG A 635 -10.16 12.59 14.11
N ASN A 636 -10.59 11.95 13.03
CA ASN A 636 -10.06 10.66 12.58
C ASN A 636 -10.12 9.56 13.66
N VAL A 637 -11.00 9.71 14.65
CA VAL A 637 -11.31 8.70 15.67
C VAL A 637 -12.78 8.30 15.53
N THR A 638 -13.69 9.26 15.71
CA THR A 638 -15.14 9.04 15.59
C THR A 638 -15.73 9.73 14.36
N TRP A 639 -15.00 10.63 13.70
CA TRP A 639 -15.44 11.29 12.47
C TRP A 639 -14.26 11.71 11.58
N THR A 640 -14.49 11.76 10.27
CA THR A 640 -13.46 12.10 9.26
C THR A 640 -14.09 12.68 7.98
N VAL A 641 -13.26 13.13 7.05
CA VAL A 641 -13.66 13.68 5.74
C VAL A 641 -12.90 13.00 4.61
N ASP A 642 -13.58 12.75 3.49
CA ASP A 642 -12.92 12.38 2.25
C ASP A 642 -12.37 13.63 1.56
N LYS A 643 -11.05 13.80 1.64
CA LYS A 643 -10.32 14.91 0.99
C LYS A 643 -10.40 14.89 -0.55
N TYR A 644 -10.94 13.82 -1.13
CA TYR A 644 -10.96 13.58 -2.56
C TYR A 644 -12.36 13.56 -3.16
N ARG A 645 -13.39 13.21 -2.38
CA ARG A 645 -14.73 12.89 -2.91
C ARG A 645 -15.90 13.49 -2.13
N GLY A 646 -15.66 14.54 -1.34
CA GLY A 646 -16.71 15.33 -0.72
C GLY A 646 -17.65 14.54 0.20
N PHE A 647 -17.25 13.34 0.63
CA PHE A 647 -17.94 12.56 1.63
C PHE A 647 -17.40 12.90 3.01
N LEU A 648 -18.20 12.61 4.04
CA LEU A 648 -17.77 12.59 5.42
C LEU A 648 -18.28 11.31 6.06
N ALA A 649 -17.60 10.86 7.10
CA ALA A 649 -17.99 9.69 7.86
C ALA A 649 -17.92 9.93 9.35
N TYR A 650 -18.78 9.25 10.10
CA TYR A 650 -18.72 9.19 11.56
C TYR A 650 -19.20 7.85 12.09
N THR A 651 -18.84 7.53 13.33
CA THR A 651 -19.27 6.31 14.01
C THR A 651 -20.17 6.67 15.20
N ASP A 652 -21.30 5.97 15.32
CA ASP A 652 -22.25 6.18 16.42
C ASP A 652 -21.81 5.43 17.70
N ALA A 653 -22.62 5.54 18.76
CA ALA A 653 -22.32 4.91 20.05
C ALA A 653 -22.40 3.38 20.00
N GLU A 654 -23.06 2.84 18.98
CA GLU A 654 -23.23 1.42 18.71
C GLU A 654 -22.11 0.85 17.83
N GLY A 655 -21.18 1.69 17.33
CA GLY A 655 -20.10 1.30 16.42
C GLY A 655 -20.54 1.16 14.96
N THR A 656 -21.72 1.65 14.61
CA THR A 656 -22.18 1.76 13.23
C THR A 656 -21.49 2.95 12.59
N ALA A 657 -20.85 2.73 11.43
CA ALA A 657 -20.30 3.83 10.65
C ALA A 657 -21.36 4.37 9.68
N HIS A 658 -21.45 5.69 9.62
CA HIS A 658 -22.33 6.45 8.75
C HIS A 658 -21.48 7.20 7.74
N VAL A 659 -21.76 7.03 6.45
CA VAL A 659 -21.08 7.76 5.37
C VAL A 659 -22.12 8.53 4.57
N LEU A 660 -21.90 9.82 4.38
CA LEU A 660 -22.84 10.72 3.75
C LEU A 660 -22.14 11.80 2.91
N PRO A 661 -22.81 12.34 1.89
CA PRO A 661 -22.30 13.47 1.13
C PRO A 661 -22.22 14.73 1.99
N SER A 662 -21.15 15.52 1.81
CA SER A 662 -21.01 16.82 2.47
C SER A 662 -22.08 17.81 2.01
N GLY A 663 -22.69 17.61 0.84
CA GLY A 663 -23.64 18.55 0.23
C GLY A 663 -22.99 19.83 -0.32
N VAL A 664 -21.65 19.87 -0.40
CA VAL A 664 -20.87 20.97 -0.94
C VAL A 664 -20.35 20.59 -2.34
N PRO A 665 -20.48 21.48 -3.36
CA PRO A 665 -19.99 21.20 -4.70
C PRO A 665 -18.50 20.88 -4.73
N GLN A 666 -18.13 19.81 -5.45
CA GLN A 666 -16.74 19.39 -5.58
C GLN A 666 -15.94 20.28 -6.54
N SER A 667 -14.64 20.40 -6.27
CA SER A 667 -13.68 20.99 -7.19
C SER A 667 -13.49 20.12 -8.44
N ALA A 668 -13.03 20.73 -9.53
CA ALA A 668 -12.66 19.99 -10.73
C ALA A 668 -11.52 18.99 -10.43
N ILE A 669 -11.58 17.82 -11.08
CA ILE A 669 -10.53 16.80 -10.97
C ILE A 669 -9.16 17.42 -11.32
N ALA A 670 -8.17 17.25 -10.46
CA ALA A 670 -6.79 17.66 -10.68
C ALA A 670 -5.81 16.47 -10.67
N VAL A 671 -4.64 16.68 -11.26
CA VAL A 671 -3.46 15.81 -11.13
C VAL A 671 -2.73 16.14 -9.82
N LEU A 672 -2.50 15.12 -9.00
CA LEU A 672 -1.79 15.21 -7.73
C LEU A 672 -0.28 15.04 -7.88
N ALA A 673 0.12 14.09 -8.71
CA ALA A 673 1.51 13.72 -8.94
C ALA A 673 1.65 13.08 -10.34
N GLY A 674 2.84 13.18 -10.92
CA GLY A 674 3.17 12.58 -12.21
C GLY A 674 4.55 11.93 -12.20
N SER A 675 4.66 10.69 -12.68
CA SER A 675 5.94 10.00 -12.85
C SER A 675 6.19 9.62 -14.32
N GLY A 676 7.44 9.73 -14.77
CA GLY A 676 7.82 9.41 -16.15
C GLY A 676 7.16 10.30 -17.22
N THR A 677 6.69 11.50 -16.87
CA THR A 677 5.88 12.34 -17.77
C THR A 677 6.70 13.22 -18.70
N ALA A 678 7.98 13.43 -18.42
CA ALA A 678 8.81 14.45 -19.06
C ALA A 678 9.76 13.95 -20.16
N SER A 679 10.04 12.64 -20.22
CA SER A 679 10.98 12.08 -21.20
C SER A 679 10.51 10.74 -21.77
N ALA A 680 10.83 10.51 -23.04
CA ALA A 680 10.60 9.26 -23.75
C ALA A 680 11.83 8.87 -24.59
N ASP A 681 12.22 7.61 -24.52
CA ASP A 681 13.28 7.04 -25.36
C ASP A 681 12.68 5.99 -26.29
N VAL A 682 12.45 6.39 -27.55
CA VAL A 682 11.77 5.56 -28.56
C VAL A 682 12.65 4.46 -29.13
N SER A 683 13.96 4.50 -28.86
CA SER A 683 14.87 3.38 -29.15
C SER A 683 14.74 2.24 -28.12
N LYS A 684 14.06 2.50 -26.99
CA LYS A 684 13.89 1.57 -25.87
C LYS A 684 12.41 1.26 -25.62
N SER A 685 11.91 1.65 -24.45
CA SER A 685 10.56 1.35 -23.97
C SER A 685 9.52 2.39 -24.39
N GLY A 686 9.92 3.45 -25.11
CA GLY A 686 9.04 4.56 -25.46
C GLY A 686 8.68 5.41 -24.25
N TRP A 687 7.38 5.58 -23.99
CA TRP A 687 6.84 6.45 -22.93
C TRP A 687 5.75 5.75 -22.12
N THR A 688 5.95 5.65 -20.80
CA THR A 688 5.02 5.02 -19.85
C THR A 688 4.72 5.94 -18.65
N PRO A 689 4.03 7.07 -18.87
CA PRO A 689 3.74 8.02 -17.81
C PRO A 689 2.66 7.49 -16.85
N VAL A 690 2.69 7.94 -15.60
CA VAL A 690 1.61 7.73 -14.63
C VAL A 690 1.21 9.09 -14.05
N TRP A 691 -0.07 9.44 -14.15
CA TRP A 691 -0.64 10.59 -13.45
C TRP A 691 -1.62 10.12 -12.38
N THR A 692 -1.32 10.43 -11.12
CA THR A 692 -2.25 10.21 -10.01
C THR A 692 -3.24 11.37 -9.98
N ILE A 693 -4.53 11.07 -9.91
CA ILE A 693 -5.62 12.06 -9.94
C ILE A 693 -6.37 12.09 -8.61
N THR A 694 -7.04 13.23 -8.38
CA THR A 694 -7.83 13.54 -7.18
C THR A 694 -9.12 12.75 -7.06
N GLY A 695 -9.68 12.23 -8.14
CA GLY A 695 -10.93 11.50 -8.11
C GLY A 695 -11.17 10.64 -9.35
N PRO A 696 -12.22 9.83 -9.36
CA PRO A 696 -12.52 8.90 -10.44
C PRO A 696 -12.96 9.68 -11.68
N VAL A 697 -12.49 9.22 -12.83
CA VAL A 697 -12.86 9.78 -14.14
C VAL A 697 -13.67 8.73 -14.90
N ALA A 698 -14.68 9.16 -15.66
CA ALA A 698 -15.44 8.30 -16.56
C ALA A 698 -14.65 7.96 -17.82
N SER A 699 -13.78 8.88 -18.24
CA SER A 699 -12.89 8.72 -19.39
C SER A 699 -11.73 9.70 -19.33
N TRP A 700 -10.66 9.37 -20.05
CA TRP A 700 -9.49 10.21 -20.19
C TRP A 700 -8.94 10.19 -21.61
N ARG A 701 -8.23 11.26 -21.97
CA ARG A 701 -7.59 11.44 -23.27
C ARG A 701 -6.23 12.12 -23.11
N VAL A 702 -5.19 11.58 -23.74
CA VAL A 702 -3.88 12.22 -23.85
C VAL A 702 -3.59 12.52 -25.31
N ASP A 703 -3.40 13.79 -25.63
CA ASP A 703 -2.96 14.25 -26.94
C ASP A 703 -1.47 14.60 -26.92
N LEU A 704 -0.69 14.10 -27.87
CA LEU A 704 0.70 14.48 -28.10
C LEU A 704 0.80 15.41 -29.32
N ARG A 705 1.56 16.50 -29.17
CA ARG A 705 1.88 17.47 -30.24
C ARG A 705 3.35 17.82 -30.19
N ARG A 706 3.98 18.03 -31.35
CA ARG A 706 5.31 18.66 -31.39
C ARG A 706 5.19 20.11 -30.90
N LYS A 707 6.17 20.60 -30.17
CA LYS A 707 6.17 21.96 -29.61
C LYS A 707 6.06 22.99 -30.74
N GLY A 708 5.02 23.83 -30.69
CA GLY A 708 4.74 24.85 -31.72
C GLY A 708 3.91 24.36 -32.92
N ALA A 709 3.67 23.05 -33.05
CA ALA A 709 2.82 22.49 -34.10
C ALA A 709 1.34 22.39 -33.65
N SER A 710 0.42 22.55 -34.60
CA SER A 710 -1.02 22.36 -34.37
C SER A 710 -1.48 20.91 -34.60
N ALA A 711 -0.75 20.15 -35.42
CA ALA A 711 -1.05 18.77 -35.76
C ALA A 711 -0.82 17.83 -34.56
N LEU A 712 -1.69 16.82 -34.46
CA LEU A 712 -1.57 15.74 -33.48
C LEU A 712 -0.56 14.71 -33.97
N VAL A 713 0.34 14.30 -33.09
CA VAL A 713 1.28 13.20 -33.30
C VAL A 713 0.60 11.88 -32.96
N ARG A 714 -0.04 11.83 -31.79
CA ARG A 714 -0.73 10.65 -31.27
C ARG A 714 -1.81 11.07 -30.29
N THR A 715 -2.90 10.30 -30.24
CA THR A 715 -3.92 10.42 -29.20
C THR A 715 -4.08 9.07 -28.52
N PHE A 716 -4.13 9.08 -27.19
CA PHE A 716 -4.50 7.96 -26.34
C PHE A 716 -5.84 8.26 -25.68
N THR A 717 -6.67 7.25 -25.54
CA THR A 717 -7.95 7.35 -24.84
C THR A 717 -8.10 6.14 -23.93
N GLY A 718 -8.79 6.33 -22.82
CA GLY A 718 -9.25 5.22 -21.99
C GLY A 718 -10.55 5.55 -21.27
N ASP A 719 -11.15 4.49 -20.73
CA ASP A 719 -12.42 4.52 -20.03
C ASP A 719 -12.21 4.90 -18.55
N ALA A 720 -13.11 4.42 -17.68
CA ALA A 720 -13.12 4.82 -16.29
C ALA A 720 -11.82 4.47 -15.56
N ALA A 721 -11.29 5.42 -14.80
CA ALA A 721 -10.10 5.25 -13.99
C ALA A 721 -10.33 5.80 -12.57
N PRO A 722 -10.11 4.99 -11.50
CA PRO A 722 -10.51 5.38 -10.15
C PRO A 722 -9.53 6.34 -9.45
N ALA A 723 -8.25 6.31 -9.85
CA ALA A 723 -7.18 6.99 -9.12
C ALA A 723 -5.95 7.40 -9.95
N ALA A 724 -5.68 6.77 -11.10
CA ALA A 724 -4.53 7.09 -11.93
C ALA A 724 -4.77 6.82 -13.43
N VAL A 725 -4.06 7.56 -14.29
CA VAL A 725 -4.03 7.40 -15.75
C VAL A 725 -2.63 7.00 -16.18
N SER A 726 -2.51 5.92 -16.95
CA SER A 726 -1.20 5.33 -17.32
C SER A 726 -1.19 4.76 -18.75
N PRO A 727 -1.17 5.60 -19.80
CA PRO A 727 -1.01 5.14 -21.17
C PRO A 727 0.39 4.59 -21.41
N VAL A 728 0.52 3.85 -22.51
CA VAL A 728 1.81 3.38 -23.03
C VAL A 728 1.93 3.85 -24.47
N TRP A 729 3.07 4.43 -24.81
CA TRP A 729 3.40 4.84 -26.15
C TRP A 729 4.69 4.19 -26.61
N ASP A 730 4.66 3.61 -27.80
CA ASP A 730 5.77 2.93 -28.46
C ASP A 730 6.64 3.86 -29.31
N GLY A 731 6.45 5.17 -29.18
CA GLY A 731 7.19 6.16 -29.98
C GLY A 731 6.63 6.40 -31.37
N LYS A 732 5.49 5.80 -31.74
CA LYS A 732 4.92 5.93 -33.09
C LYS A 732 3.79 6.93 -33.20
N ASP A 733 3.71 7.63 -34.32
CA ASP A 733 2.63 8.56 -34.64
C ASP A 733 1.30 7.82 -34.93
N GLN A 734 0.26 8.54 -35.36
CA GLN A 734 -1.03 7.94 -35.70
C GLN A 734 -0.98 7.02 -36.95
N SER A 735 0.00 7.21 -37.83
CA SER A 735 0.19 6.43 -39.05
C SER A 735 1.06 5.17 -38.85
N GLY A 736 1.73 5.05 -37.71
CA GLY A 736 2.53 3.90 -37.31
C GLY A 736 4.04 4.06 -37.55
N HIS A 737 4.50 5.28 -37.83
CA HIS A 737 5.91 5.60 -38.03
C HIS A 737 6.54 6.12 -36.74
N LEU A 738 7.83 5.82 -36.52
CA LEU A 738 8.56 6.33 -35.37
C LEU A 738 8.69 7.86 -35.45
N VAL A 739 8.47 8.50 -34.32
CA VAL A 739 8.58 9.95 -34.19
C VAL A 739 10.04 10.33 -33.97
N VAL A 740 10.51 11.35 -34.69
CA VAL A 740 11.87 11.89 -34.59
C VAL A 740 12.13 12.58 -33.25
N ASP A 741 13.40 12.68 -32.89
CA ASP A 741 13.83 13.37 -31.67
C ASP A 741 13.36 14.82 -31.61
N GLY A 742 12.99 15.29 -30.41
CA GLY A 742 12.60 16.69 -30.21
C GLY A 742 11.72 16.97 -29.00
N ASP A 743 11.29 18.23 -28.91
CA ASP A 743 10.40 18.74 -27.88
C ASP A 743 8.92 18.56 -28.28
N PHE A 744 8.15 17.94 -27.40
CA PHE A 744 6.73 17.69 -27.51
C PHE A 744 5.98 18.30 -26.32
N THR A 745 4.67 18.36 -26.47
CA THR A 745 3.73 18.78 -25.45
C THR A 745 2.64 17.73 -25.38
N TRP A 746 2.40 17.20 -24.19
CA TRP A 746 1.24 16.36 -23.91
C TRP A 746 0.12 17.20 -23.30
N THR A 747 -1.11 16.88 -23.66
CA THR A 747 -2.32 17.45 -23.07
C THR A 747 -3.22 16.33 -22.61
N LEU A 748 -3.38 16.19 -21.30
CA LEU A 748 -4.22 15.21 -20.65
C LEU A 748 -5.56 15.86 -20.27
N THR A 749 -6.65 15.25 -20.70
CA THR A 749 -8.02 15.68 -20.42
C THR A 749 -8.80 14.55 -19.75
N PHE A 750 -9.59 14.84 -18.73
CA PHE A 750 -10.44 13.85 -18.05
C PHE A 750 -11.86 14.36 -17.84
N ALA A 751 -12.83 13.44 -17.94
CA ALA A 751 -14.22 13.67 -17.59
C ALA A 751 -14.52 13.11 -16.18
N PRO A 752 -15.04 13.90 -15.23
CA PRO A 752 -15.40 13.41 -13.89
C PRO A 752 -16.43 12.29 -13.94
N ALA A 753 -16.26 11.24 -13.12
CA ALA A 753 -17.18 10.10 -13.12
C ALA A 753 -18.57 10.41 -12.54
N ASN A 754 -18.65 11.35 -11.60
CA ASN A 754 -19.90 11.83 -11.00
C ASN A 754 -20.63 12.87 -11.87
N GLY A 755 -20.03 13.33 -12.98
CA GLY A 755 -20.56 14.39 -13.82
C GLY A 755 -20.57 15.78 -13.17
N GLU A 756 -19.95 15.94 -11.99
CA GLU A 756 -19.82 17.23 -11.33
C GLU A 756 -18.52 17.93 -11.73
N GLY A 757 -18.62 19.24 -11.98
CA GLY A 757 -17.49 20.05 -12.44
C GLY A 757 -17.18 19.87 -13.94
N PRO A 758 -16.44 20.81 -14.54
CA PRO A 758 -16.00 20.69 -15.93
C PRO A 758 -14.91 19.62 -16.07
N PRO A 759 -14.74 19.04 -17.28
CA PRO A 759 -13.54 18.27 -17.61
C PRO A 759 -12.29 19.09 -17.31
N ALA A 760 -11.31 18.46 -16.69
CA ALA A 760 -10.05 19.12 -16.40
C ALA A 760 -9.01 18.80 -17.48
N THR A 761 -8.18 19.79 -17.79
CA THR A 761 -7.11 19.68 -18.78
C THR A 761 -5.79 20.09 -18.13
N VAL A 762 -4.79 19.23 -18.25
CA VAL A 762 -3.42 19.48 -17.78
C VAL A 762 -2.46 19.29 -18.95
N THR A 763 -1.48 20.18 -19.06
CA THR A 763 -0.49 20.16 -20.14
C THR A 763 0.90 20.13 -19.55
N GLY A 764 1.81 19.39 -20.17
CA GLY A 764 3.22 19.39 -19.79
C GLY A 764 4.17 19.09 -20.95
N PRO A 765 5.47 19.35 -20.75
CA PRO A 765 6.49 19.06 -21.75
C PRO A 765 6.80 17.56 -21.82
N LEU A 766 7.27 17.12 -22.98
CA LEU A 766 7.85 15.80 -23.21
C LEU A 766 9.05 15.94 -24.14
N THR A 767 10.22 15.47 -23.75
CA THR A 767 11.37 15.35 -24.64
C THR A 767 11.45 13.93 -25.16
N VAL A 768 11.45 13.77 -26.49
CA VAL A 768 11.55 12.49 -27.18
C VAL A 768 12.96 12.33 -27.74
N THR A 769 13.57 11.16 -27.50
CA THR A 769 14.93 10.82 -27.93
C THR A 769 15.00 9.40 -28.49
N GLY A 770 16.02 9.06 -29.27
CA GLY A 770 16.29 7.70 -29.75
C GLY A 770 15.95 7.43 -31.21
N HIS A 771 15.49 8.43 -31.97
CA HIS A 771 15.32 8.37 -33.42
C HIS A 771 16.06 9.54 -34.11
N PRO A 772 17.09 9.28 -34.96
CA PRO A 772 17.92 10.32 -35.57
C PRO A 772 17.13 11.37 -36.34
N ALA A 773 17.68 12.59 -36.45
CA ALA A 773 17.11 13.64 -37.27
C ALA A 773 17.07 13.22 -38.76
N PRO A 774 16.03 13.63 -39.52
CA PRO A 774 16.01 13.44 -40.96
C PRO A 774 17.20 14.13 -41.63
N ALA A 775 17.68 13.56 -42.74
CA ALA A 775 18.74 14.18 -43.51
C ALA A 775 18.31 15.56 -44.02
N HIS A 776 19.25 16.51 -44.05
CA HIS A 776 19.07 17.89 -44.52
C HIS A 776 18.07 18.73 -43.70
N ASP A 777 17.83 18.39 -42.43
CA ASP A 777 17.03 19.20 -41.49
C ASP A 777 17.88 20.33 -40.87
N PHE A 778 18.08 21.42 -41.62
CA PHE A 778 18.89 22.55 -41.18
C PHE A 778 18.13 23.51 -40.27
N THR A 779 16.80 23.48 -40.26
CA THR A 779 15.98 24.27 -39.32
C THR A 779 15.64 23.55 -38.00
N GLY A 780 15.80 22.23 -37.92
CA GLY A 780 15.59 21.41 -36.72
C GLY A 780 14.11 21.06 -36.45
N GLU A 781 13.24 21.21 -37.45
CA GLU A 781 11.80 20.95 -37.38
C GLU A 781 11.43 19.51 -37.73
N GLY A 782 12.42 18.67 -38.04
CA GLY A 782 12.24 17.26 -38.39
C GLY A 782 11.67 17.04 -39.78
N THR A 783 11.97 17.93 -40.72
CA THR A 783 11.74 17.74 -42.15
C THR A 783 12.98 18.18 -42.90
N GLY A 784 13.25 17.59 -44.07
CA GLY A 784 14.35 18.00 -44.92
C GLY A 784 14.14 19.40 -45.53
N ASP A 785 15.24 20.10 -45.77
CA ASP A 785 15.27 21.47 -46.28
C ASP A 785 16.01 21.58 -47.60
N LEU A 786 15.71 22.64 -48.36
CA LEU A 786 16.44 23.00 -49.57
C LEU A 786 17.36 24.19 -49.34
N LEU A 787 18.64 24.05 -49.71
CA LEU A 787 19.56 25.17 -49.84
C LEU A 787 19.61 25.66 -51.29
N ALA A 788 19.55 26.99 -51.50
CA ALA A 788 19.52 27.57 -52.84
C ALA A 788 20.50 28.74 -52.96
N LEU A 789 21.49 28.60 -53.85
CA LEU A 789 22.56 29.59 -54.03
C LEU A 789 22.32 30.44 -55.27
N THR A 790 22.26 31.75 -55.07
CA THR A 790 22.12 32.74 -56.15
C THR A 790 23.44 32.98 -56.90
N SER A 791 23.35 33.51 -58.12
CA SER A 791 24.54 33.90 -58.91
C SER A 791 25.39 34.99 -58.25
N THR A 792 24.80 35.79 -57.35
CA THR A 792 25.46 36.84 -56.58
C THR A 792 26.08 36.35 -55.26
N GLY A 793 26.01 35.04 -54.96
CA GLY A 793 26.65 34.49 -53.75
C GLY A 793 25.83 34.60 -52.47
N ARG A 794 24.51 34.75 -52.58
CA ARG A 794 23.56 34.61 -51.45
C ARG A 794 23.00 33.21 -51.41
N LEU A 795 23.15 32.52 -50.28
CA LEU A 795 22.58 31.22 -49.97
C LEU A 795 21.30 31.42 -49.17
N ASP A 796 20.19 30.89 -49.68
CA ASP A 796 18.88 30.92 -49.05
C ASP A 796 18.58 29.52 -48.48
N LEU A 797 18.15 29.44 -47.22
CA LEU A 797 17.61 28.24 -46.58
C LEU A 797 16.09 28.23 -46.74
N ARG A 798 15.55 27.12 -47.23
CA ARG A 798 14.13 26.97 -47.55
C ARG A 798 13.56 25.74 -46.85
N PRO A 799 12.69 25.93 -45.84
CA PRO A 799 12.15 24.82 -45.06
C PRO A 799 11.30 23.86 -45.88
N GLY A 800 11.32 22.59 -45.50
CA GLY A 800 10.33 21.60 -45.92
C GLY A 800 8.91 21.98 -45.50
N SER A 801 7.91 21.37 -46.13
CA SER A 801 6.49 21.62 -45.79
C SER A 801 5.94 20.68 -44.73
N GLY A 802 6.51 19.48 -44.57
CA GLY A 802 6.03 18.43 -43.68
C GLY A 802 4.61 17.94 -44.00
N THR A 803 4.15 18.10 -45.24
CA THR A 803 2.82 17.67 -45.67
C THR A 803 2.85 17.03 -47.04
N VAL A 804 2.04 16.00 -47.28
CA VAL A 804 1.85 15.39 -48.62
C VAL A 804 0.66 16.04 -49.35
N PRO A 805 0.84 16.63 -50.56
CA PRO A 805 2.09 16.70 -51.33
C PRO A 805 3.04 17.77 -50.79
N GLY A 806 4.32 17.43 -50.76
CA GLY A 806 5.41 18.30 -50.31
C GLY A 806 5.60 19.58 -51.09
N GLY A 807 6.30 20.52 -50.47
CA GLY A 807 6.70 21.78 -51.04
C GLY A 807 7.85 22.42 -50.27
N VAL A 808 8.44 23.44 -50.88
CA VAL A 808 9.53 24.21 -50.29
C VAL A 808 9.01 25.58 -49.87
N GLY A 809 9.21 25.94 -48.61
CA GLY A 809 8.70 27.15 -47.99
C GLY A 809 9.35 28.46 -48.46
N ALA A 810 8.91 29.56 -47.83
CA ALA A 810 9.58 30.84 -47.95
C ALA A 810 11.02 30.76 -47.38
N THR A 811 11.89 31.69 -47.75
CA THR A 811 13.24 31.78 -47.17
C THR A 811 13.15 32.01 -45.67
N SER A 812 13.57 31.03 -44.87
CA SER A 812 13.61 31.14 -43.39
C SER A 812 14.86 31.88 -42.92
N ALA A 813 16.00 31.63 -43.57
CA ALA A 813 17.26 32.29 -43.32
C ALA A 813 18.04 32.51 -44.63
N SER A 814 18.93 33.51 -44.66
CA SER A 814 19.83 33.71 -45.80
C SER A 814 21.15 34.34 -45.38
N ALA A 815 22.22 34.04 -46.12
CA ALA A 815 23.54 34.62 -45.92
C ALA A 815 24.20 34.95 -47.27
N ALA A 816 24.78 36.14 -47.37
CA ALA A 816 25.48 36.60 -48.57
C ALA A 816 27.02 36.55 -48.41
N GLY A 817 27.73 36.69 -49.53
CA GLY A 817 29.18 36.82 -49.54
C GLY A 817 29.93 35.56 -49.97
N TRP A 818 29.24 34.48 -50.33
CA TRP A 818 29.87 33.33 -50.95
C TRP A 818 30.44 33.72 -52.31
N PRO A 819 31.70 33.36 -52.64
CA PRO A 819 32.23 33.58 -53.98
C PRO A 819 31.34 32.92 -55.05
N SER A 820 31.11 33.61 -56.16
CA SER A 820 30.28 33.09 -57.26
C SER A 820 30.85 31.83 -57.91
N THR A 821 32.13 31.53 -57.67
CA THR A 821 32.84 30.33 -58.12
C THR A 821 32.80 29.17 -57.14
N SER A 822 32.26 29.35 -55.92
CA SER A 822 32.16 28.27 -54.94
C SER A 822 31.17 27.20 -55.37
N LEU A 823 31.55 25.94 -55.13
CA LEU A 823 30.70 24.77 -55.16
C LEU A 823 30.33 24.42 -53.71
N LEU A 824 29.04 24.28 -53.44
CA LEU A 824 28.49 23.91 -52.15
C LEU A 824 27.88 22.51 -52.27
N VAL A 825 28.04 21.69 -51.24
CA VAL A 825 27.45 20.35 -51.12
C VAL A 825 26.98 20.20 -49.68
N THR A 826 25.69 19.92 -49.48
CA THR A 826 25.14 19.55 -48.19
C THR A 826 25.60 18.15 -47.82
N THR A 827 25.86 17.93 -46.54
CA THR A 827 26.18 16.63 -45.95
C THR A 827 25.33 16.48 -44.70
N GLY A 828 25.17 15.26 -44.20
CA GLY A 828 24.68 15.08 -42.85
C GLY A 828 25.68 15.60 -41.80
N ASP A 829 25.33 15.44 -40.53
CA ASP A 829 26.19 15.69 -39.37
C ASP A 829 27.53 14.91 -39.44
N MET A 830 28.62 15.59 -39.80
CA MET A 830 29.94 14.98 -39.88
C MET A 830 30.70 15.04 -38.54
N THR A 831 30.28 15.90 -37.62
CA THR A 831 30.96 16.18 -36.33
C THR A 831 30.38 15.37 -35.18
N GLY A 832 29.17 14.85 -35.33
CA GLY A 832 28.39 14.18 -34.29
C GLY A 832 27.70 15.13 -33.31
N ASP A 833 27.50 16.40 -33.69
CA ASP A 833 26.88 17.41 -32.82
C ASP A 833 25.35 17.53 -32.98
N GLY A 834 24.76 16.72 -33.88
CA GLY A 834 23.34 16.69 -34.16
C GLY A 834 22.86 17.73 -35.17
N ALA A 835 23.75 18.51 -35.78
CA ALA A 835 23.42 19.45 -36.86
C ALA A 835 24.12 19.08 -38.17
N ASP A 836 23.39 19.17 -39.27
CA ASP A 836 23.95 18.89 -40.60
C ASP A 836 24.96 19.96 -41.04
N ASP A 837 26.03 19.52 -41.69
CA ASP A 837 27.16 20.37 -42.10
C ASP A 837 27.10 20.76 -43.59
N LEU A 838 27.90 21.77 -43.96
CA LEU A 838 28.06 22.20 -45.37
C LEU A 838 29.50 22.10 -45.84
N LEU A 839 29.73 21.40 -46.95
CA LEU A 839 31.02 21.38 -47.64
C LEU A 839 31.09 22.46 -48.71
N VAL A 840 32.15 23.25 -48.69
CA VAL A 840 32.41 24.32 -49.66
C VAL A 840 33.75 24.12 -50.31
N ARG A 841 33.75 24.01 -51.64
CA ARG A 841 34.96 24.06 -52.46
C ARG A 841 35.10 25.41 -53.13
N ASP A 842 36.21 26.09 -52.86
CA ASP A 842 36.55 27.36 -53.52
C ASP A 842 37.22 27.16 -54.90
N ALA A 843 37.43 28.26 -55.63
CA ALA A 843 38.06 28.25 -56.95
C ALA A 843 39.52 27.76 -56.96
N SER A 844 40.22 27.85 -55.82
CA SER A 844 41.60 27.35 -55.67
C SER A 844 41.64 25.84 -55.44
N GLY A 845 40.49 25.21 -55.19
CA GLY A 845 40.38 23.79 -54.90
C GLY A 845 40.56 23.46 -53.41
N ARG A 846 40.40 24.43 -52.50
CA ARG A 846 40.30 24.14 -51.07
C ARG A 846 38.88 23.68 -50.75
N LEU A 847 38.77 22.55 -50.06
CA LEU A 847 37.52 22.05 -49.51
C LEU A 847 37.49 22.33 -48.01
N THR A 848 36.42 22.97 -47.56
CA THR A 848 36.21 23.41 -46.18
C THR A 848 34.84 22.92 -45.72
N ARG A 849 34.76 22.34 -44.52
CA ARG A 849 33.50 22.06 -43.83
C ARG A 849 33.08 23.30 -43.05
N TYR A 850 31.83 23.69 -43.15
CA TYR A 850 31.20 24.73 -42.34
C TYR A 850 30.24 24.05 -41.39
N ASP A 851 30.40 24.35 -40.11
CA ASP A 851 29.66 23.68 -39.03
C ASP A 851 28.20 24.16 -39.02
N GLY A 852 27.29 23.20 -38.90
CA GLY A 852 25.85 23.44 -38.82
C GLY A 852 25.43 24.19 -37.54
N THR A 853 24.34 24.93 -37.61
CA THR A 853 23.60 25.40 -36.42
C THR A 853 22.14 25.52 -36.79
N ALA A 854 21.28 24.77 -36.11
CA ALA A 854 19.85 24.73 -36.40
C ALA A 854 19.24 26.15 -36.50
N GLY A 855 18.47 26.39 -37.55
CA GLY A 855 17.78 27.65 -37.81
C GLY A 855 18.64 28.82 -38.32
N HIS A 856 19.94 28.59 -38.58
CA HIS A 856 20.87 29.61 -39.06
C HIS A 856 21.33 29.33 -40.49
N ALA A 857 21.49 30.38 -41.30
CA ALA A 857 22.03 30.23 -42.66
C ALA A 857 23.56 30.11 -42.64
N PHE A 858 24.11 29.22 -43.47
CA PHE A 858 25.56 29.11 -43.67
C PHE A 858 26.13 30.36 -44.34
N GLY A 859 27.05 31.04 -43.66
CA GLY A 859 27.78 32.20 -44.16
C GLY A 859 29.30 31.97 -44.20
N PRO A 860 30.05 32.72 -45.04
CA PRO A 860 31.51 32.57 -45.17
C PRO A 860 32.30 32.80 -43.87
N SER A 861 31.72 33.51 -42.89
CA SER A 861 32.31 33.80 -41.59
C SER A 861 31.90 32.82 -40.48
N GLY A 862 31.08 31.80 -40.79
CA GLY A 862 30.67 30.78 -39.82
C GLY A 862 31.85 29.93 -39.33
N GLY A 863 31.63 29.13 -38.28
CA GLY A 863 32.58 28.13 -37.82
C GLY A 863 32.92 27.18 -38.98
N HIS A 864 34.21 26.98 -39.23
CA HIS A 864 34.64 26.17 -40.37
C HIS A 864 36.00 25.51 -40.15
N HIS A 865 36.18 24.36 -40.79
CA HIS A 865 37.38 23.55 -40.73
C HIS A 865 37.87 23.20 -42.14
N LEU A 866 39.14 23.51 -42.44
CA LEU A 866 39.75 23.15 -43.72
C LEU A 866 39.96 21.63 -43.79
N ILE A 867 39.32 20.97 -44.74
CA ILE A 867 39.54 19.54 -45.02
C ILE A 867 40.83 19.34 -45.81
N GLY A 868 41.08 20.18 -46.83
CA GLY A 868 42.33 20.12 -47.59
C GLY A 868 42.28 20.88 -48.92
N ALA A 869 43.39 20.85 -49.66
CA ALA A 869 43.53 21.47 -50.98
C ALA A 869 43.55 20.42 -52.12
N GLY A 870 43.51 20.88 -53.38
CA GLY A 870 43.61 20.01 -54.56
C GLY A 870 42.30 19.35 -55.01
N TRP A 871 41.16 19.77 -54.45
CA TRP A 871 39.83 19.23 -54.80
C TRP A 871 39.29 19.70 -56.15
N ASN A 872 40.00 20.60 -56.83
CA ASN A 872 39.68 21.06 -58.19
C ASN A 872 39.96 19.98 -59.26
N ILE A 873 40.59 18.86 -58.91
CA ILE A 873 40.73 17.69 -59.79
C ILE A 873 39.38 17.00 -60.07
N TYR A 874 38.38 17.23 -59.22
CA TYR A 874 37.05 16.63 -59.34
C TYR A 874 36.09 17.58 -60.05
N ASN A 875 35.26 17.06 -60.94
CA ASN A 875 34.23 17.84 -61.62
C ASN A 875 32.85 17.71 -60.94
N ALA A 876 32.68 16.77 -60.01
CA ALA A 876 31.49 16.65 -59.17
C ALA A 876 31.86 16.17 -57.76
N LEU A 877 31.16 16.70 -56.76
CA LEU A 877 31.16 16.25 -55.38
C LEU A 877 29.70 15.97 -55.02
N ILE A 878 29.43 14.83 -54.38
CA ILE A 878 28.07 14.35 -54.07
C ILE A 878 28.09 13.79 -52.66
N ALA A 879 27.14 14.18 -51.80
CA ALA A 879 26.88 13.51 -50.53
C ALA A 879 25.74 12.48 -50.75
N PRO A 880 26.04 11.18 -50.69
CA PRO A 880 25.02 10.13 -50.81
C PRO A 880 24.41 9.69 -49.46
N GLY A 881 24.91 10.19 -48.33
CA GLY A 881 24.65 9.64 -47.00
C GLY A 881 25.70 8.61 -46.59
N ASP A 882 25.31 7.65 -45.75
CA ASP A 882 26.21 6.62 -45.22
C ASP A 882 26.40 5.46 -46.22
N VAL A 883 27.58 5.38 -46.84
CA VAL A 883 27.93 4.31 -47.79
C VAL A 883 28.68 3.17 -47.10
N THR A 884 29.36 3.46 -45.99
CA THR A 884 30.17 2.51 -45.21
C THR A 884 29.36 1.71 -44.20
N GLY A 885 28.13 2.12 -43.88
CA GLY A 885 27.25 1.50 -42.89
C GLY A 885 27.66 1.77 -41.44
N ASP A 886 28.44 2.82 -41.19
CA ASP A 886 28.94 3.18 -39.86
C ASP A 886 28.13 4.29 -39.16
N GLY A 887 27.03 4.71 -39.77
CA GLY A 887 26.12 5.74 -39.30
C GLY A 887 26.59 7.16 -39.57
N ARG A 888 27.61 7.36 -40.43
CA ARG A 888 28.18 8.69 -40.72
C ARG A 888 28.02 9.06 -42.20
N PRO A 889 27.83 10.35 -42.51
CA PRO A 889 27.66 10.79 -43.89
C PRO A 889 28.99 10.82 -44.66
N ASP A 890 29.07 10.09 -45.76
CA ASP A 890 30.25 10.02 -46.63
C ASP A 890 30.22 11.04 -47.77
N LEU A 891 31.34 11.18 -48.48
CA LEU A 891 31.46 12.00 -49.69
C LEU A 891 31.91 11.19 -50.91
N LEU A 892 31.28 11.44 -52.04
CA LEU A 892 31.73 10.95 -53.34
C LEU A 892 32.35 12.08 -54.15
N ALA A 893 33.43 11.76 -54.86
CA ALA A 893 34.07 12.68 -55.78
C ALA A 893 34.31 12.03 -57.13
N ARG A 894 33.86 12.70 -58.20
CA ARG A 894 34.06 12.23 -59.58
C ARG A 894 35.10 13.10 -60.30
N ASP A 895 36.08 12.47 -60.94
CA ASP A 895 37.00 13.18 -61.82
C ASP A 895 36.43 13.35 -63.25
N SER A 896 37.06 14.21 -64.06
CA SER A 896 36.61 14.46 -65.44
C SER A 896 36.75 13.24 -66.36
N GLY A 897 37.58 12.26 -66.00
CA GLY A 897 37.72 10.99 -66.70
C GLY A 897 36.64 9.96 -66.36
N GLY A 898 35.77 10.25 -65.38
CA GLY A 898 34.69 9.37 -64.94
C GLY A 898 35.11 8.33 -63.90
N SER A 899 36.24 8.51 -63.23
CA SER A 899 36.55 7.74 -62.02
C SER A 899 35.77 8.31 -60.84
N LEU A 900 35.10 7.44 -60.07
CA LEU A 900 34.35 7.79 -58.87
C LEU A 900 35.10 7.30 -57.64
N TYR A 901 35.33 8.20 -56.70
CA TYR A 901 36.02 7.93 -55.45
C TYR A 901 35.08 8.12 -54.25
N LEU A 902 35.18 7.22 -53.27
CA LEU A 902 34.61 7.35 -51.94
C LEU A 902 35.61 8.01 -50.99
N TYR A 903 35.11 8.93 -50.19
CA TYR A 903 35.79 9.55 -49.06
C TYR A 903 34.96 9.23 -47.82
N ALA A 904 35.37 8.20 -47.09
CA ALA A 904 34.67 7.75 -45.88
C ALA A 904 34.84 8.75 -44.74
N ALA A 905 33.77 9.08 -44.02
CA ALA A 905 33.85 9.96 -42.86
C ALA A 905 34.60 9.29 -41.71
N THR A 906 35.44 10.04 -41.00
CA THR A 906 36.18 9.51 -39.84
C THR A 906 35.47 9.72 -38.51
N GLY A 907 34.38 10.50 -38.50
CA GLY A 907 33.71 10.96 -37.29
C GLY A 907 34.40 12.11 -36.56
N ALA A 908 35.53 12.60 -37.06
CA ALA A 908 36.18 13.83 -36.59
C ALA A 908 35.83 15.04 -37.50
N GLY A 909 34.75 14.93 -38.26
CA GLY A 909 34.36 15.91 -39.29
C GLY A 909 35.35 16.04 -40.45
N VAL A 910 36.15 15.00 -40.72
CA VAL A 910 37.05 14.91 -41.87
C VAL A 910 36.90 13.56 -42.57
N PHE A 911 37.58 13.38 -43.70
CA PHE A 911 37.52 12.16 -44.50
C PHE A 911 38.81 11.34 -44.46
N ALA A 912 38.67 10.03 -44.57
CA ALA A 912 39.76 9.09 -44.84
C ALA A 912 40.35 9.29 -46.26
N PRO A 913 41.53 8.70 -46.55
CA PRO A 913 42.07 8.70 -47.90
C PRO A 913 41.10 8.11 -48.93
N ARG A 914 41.06 8.71 -50.12
CA ARG A 914 40.11 8.32 -51.18
C ARG A 914 40.25 6.86 -51.61
N GLN A 915 39.12 6.19 -51.84
CA GLN A 915 39.04 4.86 -52.43
C GLN A 915 38.39 4.93 -53.80
N LEU A 916 39.01 4.35 -54.83
CA LEU A 916 38.38 4.24 -56.15
C LEU A 916 37.27 3.17 -56.08
N ILE A 917 36.02 3.57 -56.31
CA ILE A 917 34.85 2.68 -56.23
C ILE A 917 34.15 2.47 -57.57
N GLY A 918 34.52 3.23 -58.61
CA GLY A 918 33.93 3.04 -59.93
C GLY A 918 34.67 3.77 -61.06
N ARG A 919 34.44 3.32 -62.30
CA ARG A 919 34.93 3.96 -63.54
C ARG A 919 33.79 4.12 -64.54
N GLY A 920 33.95 5.02 -65.52
CA GLY A 920 32.96 5.25 -66.57
C GLY A 920 31.76 6.11 -66.15
N TRP A 921 31.85 6.81 -65.01
CA TRP A 921 30.79 7.67 -64.48
C TRP A 921 30.58 8.98 -65.26
N ASN A 922 31.39 9.22 -66.29
CA ASN A 922 31.22 10.34 -67.22
C ASN A 922 29.98 10.19 -68.13
N VAL A 923 29.31 9.03 -68.13
CA VAL A 923 28.03 8.81 -68.82
C VAL A 923 26.86 9.54 -68.16
N TYR A 924 27.01 9.97 -66.91
CA TYR A 924 25.96 10.64 -66.13
C TYR A 924 26.14 12.16 -66.15
N GLY A 925 25.07 12.85 -66.58
CA GLY A 925 25.05 14.31 -66.68
C GLY A 925 24.55 15.01 -65.42
N LEU A 926 23.73 14.35 -64.61
CA LEU A 926 23.28 14.78 -63.29
C LEU A 926 23.42 13.61 -62.31
N ILE A 927 23.90 13.89 -61.11
CA ILE A 927 24.04 12.93 -60.01
C ILE A 927 23.61 13.67 -58.74
N ALA A 928 22.73 13.06 -57.95
CA ALA A 928 22.28 13.59 -56.66
C ALA A 928 22.29 12.45 -55.62
N GLY A 929 22.56 12.77 -54.35
CA GLY A 929 22.28 11.85 -53.25
C GLY A 929 20.78 11.69 -53.06
N GLY A 930 20.34 10.53 -52.56
CA GLY A 930 18.95 10.26 -52.16
C GLY A 930 19.00 9.45 -50.88
N HIS A 931 19.40 10.09 -49.78
CA HIS A 931 20.09 9.47 -48.65
C HIS A 931 19.29 8.32 -48.03
N ASP A 932 17.96 8.35 -48.09
CA ASP A 932 17.11 7.24 -47.69
C ASP A 932 15.82 7.07 -48.53
N LEU A 933 15.95 6.73 -49.82
CA LEU A 933 14.77 6.48 -50.69
C LEU A 933 13.93 5.23 -50.29
N HIS A 934 14.40 4.43 -49.31
CA HIS A 934 13.77 3.15 -48.92
C HIS A 934 13.40 3.06 -47.44
N GLY A 935 13.75 4.03 -46.60
CA GLY A 935 13.51 4.02 -45.15
C GLY A 935 14.41 3.06 -44.37
N LEU A 936 15.64 2.81 -44.86
CA LEU A 936 16.57 1.82 -44.31
C LEU A 936 17.83 2.44 -43.68
N GLY A 937 17.98 3.77 -43.74
CA GLY A 937 19.13 4.50 -43.22
C GLY A 937 20.45 4.25 -43.98
N ASP A 938 20.39 3.65 -45.17
CA ASP A 938 21.54 3.40 -46.05
C ASP A 938 21.66 4.46 -47.15
N GLY A 939 22.87 4.99 -47.36
CA GLY A 939 23.11 6.00 -48.38
C GLY A 939 22.73 5.52 -49.79
N SER A 940 22.15 6.40 -50.59
CA SER A 940 21.83 6.11 -51.99
C SER A 940 22.12 7.31 -52.88
N LEU A 941 22.24 7.06 -54.19
CA LEU A 941 22.31 8.14 -55.17
C LEU A 941 21.45 7.82 -56.39
N VAL A 942 21.01 8.89 -57.04
CA VAL A 942 20.34 8.84 -58.33
C VAL A 942 21.20 9.51 -59.39
N ALA A 943 21.27 8.90 -60.57
CA ALA A 943 22.09 9.36 -61.67
C ALA A 943 21.33 9.31 -63.00
N ARG A 944 21.35 10.42 -63.74
CA ARG A 944 20.69 10.53 -65.04
C ARG A 944 21.67 10.32 -66.18
N ASP A 945 21.39 9.34 -67.04
CA ASP A 945 22.18 9.12 -68.25
C ASP A 945 21.81 10.08 -69.39
N ALA A 946 22.57 10.00 -70.49
CA ALA A 946 22.36 10.84 -71.68
C ALA A 946 21.03 10.58 -72.40
N ALA A 947 20.40 9.42 -72.23
CA ALA A 947 19.10 9.08 -72.79
C ALA A 947 17.93 9.61 -71.94
N GLY A 948 18.22 10.24 -70.78
CA GLY A 948 17.21 10.74 -69.86
C GLY A 948 16.59 9.66 -68.99
N ILE A 949 17.25 8.50 -68.84
CA ILE A 949 16.87 7.48 -67.87
C ILE A 949 17.48 7.85 -66.51
N LEU A 950 16.66 7.76 -65.46
CA LEU A 950 17.12 7.92 -64.08
C LEU A 950 17.40 6.53 -63.50
N TRP A 951 18.61 6.40 -62.97
CA TRP A 951 19.12 5.19 -62.34
C TRP A 951 19.33 5.44 -60.86
N GLU A 952 18.97 4.47 -60.03
CA GLU A 952 19.32 4.43 -58.62
C GLU A 952 20.53 3.52 -58.42
N TYR A 953 21.41 3.93 -57.51
CA TYR A 953 22.52 3.17 -56.98
C TYR A 953 22.40 3.15 -55.47
N ARG A 954 22.18 1.95 -54.90
CA ARG A 954 22.06 1.78 -53.45
C ARG A 954 23.41 1.41 -52.85
N ALA A 955 23.77 1.99 -51.70
CA ALA A 955 24.94 1.55 -50.97
C ALA A 955 24.80 0.08 -50.56
N ASP A 956 25.93 -0.60 -50.43
CA ASP A 956 25.98 -1.95 -49.88
C ASP A 956 26.33 -1.99 -48.39
N GLY A 957 26.47 -0.82 -47.76
CA GLY A 957 26.91 -0.65 -46.37
C GLY A 957 28.34 -1.14 -46.13
N ARG A 958 29.17 -1.19 -47.17
CA ARG A 958 30.57 -1.64 -47.11
C ARG A 958 31.50 -0.73 -47.90
N GLY A 959 31.05 0.48 -48.22
CA GLY A 959 31.82 1.46 -48.98
C GLY A 959 31.74 1.27 -50.51
N ALA A 960 30.69 0.61 -51.02
CA ALA A 960 30.42 0.52 -52.46
C ALA A 960 28.91 0.62 -52.77
N PHE A 961 28.57 0.53 -54.07
CA PHE A 961 27.19 0.54 -54.54
C PHE A 961 26.83 -0.78 -55.23
N THR A 962 25.57 -1.16 -55.08
CA THR A 962 24.92 -2.24 -55.83
C THR A 962 24.82 -1.92 -57.34
N GLY A 963 24.37 -2.90 -58.12
CA GLY A 963 24.09 -2.70 -59.55
C GLY A 963 22.94 -1.70 -59.75
N ARG A 964 23.08 -0.80 -60.74
CA ARG A 964 22.09 0.25 -61.00
C ARG A 964 20.69 -0.28 -61.30
N VAL A 965 19.66 0.34 -60.74
CA VAL A 965 18.24 0.03 -60.98
C VAL A 965 17.59 1.17 -61.73
N ARG A 966 16.75 0.86 -62.74
CA ARG A 966 16.03 1.90 -63.49
C ARG A 966 14.82 2.36 -62.69
N ILE A 967 14.76 3.65 -62.35
CA ILE A 967 13.69 4.24 -61.53
C ILE A 967 12.89 5.32 -62.26
N GLY A 968 13.30 5.73 -63.47
CA GLY A 968 12.53 6.66 -64.28
C GLY A 968 13.03 6.88 -65.70
N ALA A 969 12.25 7.62 -66.50
CA ALA A 969 12.61 8.05 -67.85
C ALA A 969 12.10 9.47 -68.14
N GLY A 970 12.63 10.14 -69.16
CA GLY A 970 12.24 11.51 -69.54
C GLY A 970 12.87 12.61 -68.68
N TRP A 971 13.93 12.30 -67.92
CA TRP A 971 14.59 13.24 -67.00
C TRP A 971 15.54 14.22 -67.72
N ASN A 972 15.66 14.14 -69.04
CA ASN A 972 16.44 15.06 -69.87
C ASN A 972 15.84 16.48 -69.91
N VAL A 973 14.62 16.67 -69.41
CA VAL A 973 14.00 18.00 -69.26
C VAL A 973 14.62 18.84 -68.14
N TYR A 974 15.36 18.20 -67.22
CA TYR A 974 15.92 18.84 -66.04
C TYR A 974 17.37 19.27 -66.21
N ASN A 975 17.70 20.45 -65.68
CA ASN A 975 19.06 20.98 -65.62
C ASN A 975 19.65 20.99 -64.21
N ALA A 976 18.85 20.73 -63.17
CA ALA A 976 19.31 20.48 -61.81
C ALA A 976 18.47 19.36 -61.17
N LEU A 977 19.11 18.59 -60.30
CA LEU A 977 18.54 17.49 -59.52
C LEU A 977 19.29 17.43 -58.18
N VAL A 978 18.56 17.43 -57.07
CA VAL A 978 19.10 17.33 -55.71
C VAL A 978 18.20 16.44 -54.86
N GLY A 979 18.79 15.75 -53.88
CA GLY A 979 18.06 15.12 -52.77
C GLY A 979 18.07 16.08 -51.59
N VAL A 980 16.96 16.11 -50.86
CA VAL A 980 16.64 17.21 -49.92
C VAL A 980 16.10 16.69 -48.59
N GLY A 981 16.35 15.41 -48.29
CA GLY A 981 15.70 14.75 -47.16
C GLY A 981 14.20 14.56 -47.37
N ASP A 982 13.51 14.22 -46.28
CA ASP A 982 12.06 14.05 -46.22
C ASP A 982 11.35 15.42 -46.11
N ILE A 983 10.95 15.99 -47.25
CA ILE A 983 10.29 17.32 -47.31
C ILE A 983 8.81 17.25 -46.95
N ASP A 984 8.17 16.11 -47.22
CA ASP A 984 6.73 15.94 -47.08
C ASP A 984 6.29 15.22 -45.80
N GLY A 985 7.26 14.83 -44.96
CA GLY A 985 7.08 14.24 -43.64
C GLY A 985 6.63 12.78 -43.69
N ASP A 986 6.87 12.09 -44.82
CA ASP A 986 6.48 10.68 -45.01
C ASP A 986 7.58 9.66 -44.70
N HIS A 987 8.70 10.14 -44.14
CA HIS A 987 9.88 9.41 -43.69
C HIS A 987 10.73 8.79 -44.80
N PHE A 988 10.49 9.16 -46.06
CA PHE A 988 11.37 8.80 -47.17
C PHE A 988 12.02 10.05 -47.74
N ASP A 989 13.30 9.94 -48.08
CA ASP A 989 13.98 11.06 -48.72
C ASP A 989 13.37 11.38 -50.09
N ASP A 990 13.28 12.68 -50.38
CA ASP A 990 12.66 13.19 -51.60
C ASP A 990 13.68 13.76 -52.58
N LEU A 991 13.21 13.97 -53.82
CA LEU A 991 13.98 14.66 -54.85
C LEU A 991 13.32 15.97 -55.28
N ILE A 992 14.17 16.97 -55.53
CA ILE A 992 13.79 18.20 -56.22
C ILE A 992 14.53 18.30 -57.55
N ALA A 993 13.77 18.62 -58.60
CA ALA A 993 14.29 18.81 -59.94
C ALA A 993 13.87 20.18 -60.50
N ARG A 994 14.78 20.83 -61.21
CA ARG A 994 14.51 22.10 -61.90
C ARG A 994 14.71 21.96 -63.39
N ASP A 995 13.75 22.43 -64.17
CA ASP A 995 13.87 22.46 -65.62
C ASP A 995 14.63 23.69 -66.15
N ALA A 996 14.92 23.72 -67.45
CA ALA A 996 15.64 24.83 -68.08
C ALA A 996 14.88 26.17 -68.08
N LYS A 997 13.56 26.16 -67.84
CA LYS A 997 12.74 27.38 -67.70
C LYS A 997 12.75 27.91 -66.27
N GLY A 998 13.26 27.12 -65.33
CA GLY A 998 13.27 27.40 -63.90
C GLY A 998 11.98 27.05 -63.19
N ASP A 999 11.19 26.14 -63.74
CA ASP A 999 10.10 25.49 -63.00
C ASP A 999 10.70 24.45 -62.05
N LEU A 1000 10.26 24.47 -60.79
CA LEU A 1000 10.70 23.55 -59.75
C LEU A 1000 9.65 22.45 -59.56
N TYR A 1001 10.12 21.21 -59.53
CA TYR A 1001 9.29 20.01 -59.38
C TYR A 1001 9.74 19.19 -58.17
N PHE A 1002 8.75 18.77 -57.39
CA PHE A 1002 8.89 17.88 -56.25
C PHE A 1002 8.56 16.44 -56.65
N TYR A 1003 9.36 15.51 -56.17
CA TYR A 1003 9.24 14.08 -56.36
C TYR A 1003 9.24 13.38 -55.01
N SER A 1004 8.03 13.21 -54.49
CA SER A 1004 7.75 12.48 -53.25
C SER A 1004 8.10 10.99 -53.41
N SER A 1005 8.99 10.47 -52.56
CA SER A 1005 9.32 9.05 -52.54
C SER A 1005 8.21 8.22 -51.90
N LYS A 1006 7.94 7.02 -52.41
CA LYS A 1006 6.96 6.08 -51.83
C LYS A 1006 7.60 5.02 -50.94
N GLY A 1007 8.91 5.12 -50.72
CA GLY A 1007 9.73 3.97 -50.35
C GLY A 1007 9.92 2.99 -51.52
N GLY A 1008 10.89 2.09 -51.39
CA GLY A 1008 11.14 1.06 -52.40
C GLY A 1008 11.76 1.59 -53.71
N GLY A 1009 12.28 2.83 -53.74
CA GLY A 1009 12.95 3.42 -54.91
C GLY A 1009 12.00 3.92 -56.00
N THR A 1010 10.74 4.24 -55.65
CA THR A 1010 9.75 4.76 -56.60
C THR A 1010 9.13 6.07 -56.12
N PHE A 1011 8.68 6.91 -57.07
CA PHE A 1011 8.12 8.23 -56.76
C PHE A 1011 6.62 8.34 -57.06
N ARG A 1012 5.93 9.24 -56.37
CA ARG A 1012 4.60 9.74 -56.74
C ARG A 1012 4.70 10.59 -58.03
N PRO A 1013 3.58 10.85 -58.74
CA PRO A 1013 3.59 11.77 -59.86
C PRO A 1013 4.17 13.13 -59.44
N ARG A 1014 5.09 13.68 -60.24
CA ARG A 1014 5.76 14.95 -59.92
C ARG A 1014 4.76 16.09 -59.72
N VAL A 1015 5.04 16.96 -58.76
CA VAL A 1015 4.25 18.17 -58.50
C VAL A 1015 5.09 19.39 -58.83
N LYS A 1016 4.54 20.36 -59.57
CA LYS A 1016 5.21 21.65 -59.77
C LYS A 1016 5.03 22.50 -58.51
N ILE A 1017 6.12 22.81 -57.82
CA ILE A 1017 6.12 23.51 -56.53
C ILE A 1017 6.69 24.94 -56.61
N GLY A 1018 7.21 25.35 -57.77
CA GLY A 1018 7.73 26.70 -57.94
C GLY A 1018 7.99 27.11 -59.39
N TRP A 1019 8.23 28.40 -59.58
CA TRP A 1019 8.58 29.06 -60.84
C TRP A 1019 9.68 30.11 -60.61
N SER A 1020 10.37 30.54 -61.67
CA SER A 1020 11.43 31.55 -61.61
C SER A 1020 12.71 31.13 -60.84
N TRP A 1021 12.94 29.82 -60.67
CA TRP A 1021 14.09 29.28 -59.95
C TRP A 1021 15.40 29.27 -60.75
N GLN A 1022 15.38 29.74 -62.01
CA GLN A 1022 16.59 30.03 -62.79
C GLN A 1022 17.39 31.24 -62.24
N SER A 1023 16.81 31.99 -61.29
CA SER A 1023 17.53 33.03 -60.53
C SER A 1023 18.59 32.45 -59.58
N TYR A 1024 18.40 31.19 -59.14
CA TYR A 1024 19.41 30.44 -58.40
C TYR A 1024 20.38 29.77 -59.36
N LYS A 1025 21.69 29.92 -59.15
CA LYS A 1025 22.71 29.22 -59.95
C LYS A 1025 22.75 27.73 -59.59
N SER A 1026 22.53 27.40 -58.31
CA SER A 1026 22.60 26.04 -57.78
C SER A 1026 21.47 25.79 -56.78
N LEU A 1027 20.91 24.58 -56.84
CA LEU A 1027 20.13 23.97 -55.77
C LEU A 1027 21.10 23.00 -55.08
N ILE A 1028 21.03 22.91 -53.76
CA ILE A 1028 21.92 22.11 -52.94
C ILE A 1028 21.07 21.31 -51.98
#